data_AF-A0AAU0NQ21-F1
#
_entry.id   AF-A0AAU0NQ21-F1
#
_cell.length_a   1.000
_cell.length_b   1.000
_cell.length_c   1.000
_cell.angle_alpha   90.00
_cell.angle_beta   90.00
_cell.angle_gamma   90.00
#
_symmetry.space_group_name_H-M   'P 1'
#
loop_
_entity.id
_entity.type
_entity.pdbx_description
1 polymer ?
#
loop_
_entity_poly.entity_id
_entity_poly.type
_entity_poly.pdbx_seq_one_letter_code
_entity_poly.pdbx_strand_id
1 'polypeptide(L)'
;MKSKRLTFIVAVLVAGLCFSAFKVKAETITTRYNGIDRYETAAKVCQDGWKSSQNVVIVNGENFPDALAAAPLAKKNDAPILLTSKDVLNPYTSVEINRLGVKNAFIIGGRGVISQAIEDSLKSRGIKITRLGGVDRYDTAIQIAGKLGKSNEVALINSNDFRDGMSISAIAAAKGMAVIPVDTYSMPASVSKYLQGYKKADQIYVVGGQDKISDSVISGLPNIKRIGGGDIYSSNIGVVNAFLGELKTDTIYISSAKDFPDSLGASALAPKTTSPIIFVDSPMSYATQSFLKSHIVNNIKVLGGPGAVSYESEQIAKNLPSAVASIDNITDTIVQNEKYTPKPTMIITASDGSKKEVNVDWNLTKINTSKPGIYTFTGTIHGTDKTVIATLRVKPIPYKIDDLTMTASSRQFFNVPSTIQAQMTDGTKTQVPVTWDYGSQSGNKPGVYIFYGTVDNYSKKVKLTLTVTDNGTNSKVIKTINNIKRTVSVKSSFTLPSTVTAIMTDNSTQSVPVTWGAENKYATGVYTYEGTVNGYSGKVGLMLIVTGEGGQDPNDPNYPDNPPDPNNPDVADLGELEPIMQDESYPTAVKDPTTGKQAAVTWTDGVAINSTFEDKEYLDDCRVAEFTLNGVINGGKKVKATIGVIPRILAINGDGTTGIDGNNTNLTRVTINIQKSNYPNGVFNMNDLSTNIYAVINGPNGTREPKKLHVLLWNPPVIDLTSASTYHVTATIKHLKSPVQVTIKVQ
;
A
#
# COMPACT_ATOMS: atom_id res chain seq x y z
N MET A 1 68.99 -9.21 -25.25
CA MET A 1 68.22 -7.94 -25.33
C MET A 1 66.71 -8.19 -25.18
N LYS A 2 66.28 -8.76 -24.05
CA LYS A 2 64.89 -9.21 -23.78
C LYS A 2 64.24 -8.52 -22.56
N SER A 3 64.65 -7.30 -22.18
CA SER A 3 64.16 -6.68 -20.94
C SER A 3 63.70 -5.22 -21.02
N LYS A 4 63.59 -4.60 -22.21
CA LYS A 4 63.18 -3.18 -22.33
C LYS A 4 61.87 -2.90 -23.06
N ARG A 5 61.14 -3.92 -23.55
CA ARG A 5 59.83 -3.74 -24.21
C ARG A 5 58.62 -4.14 -23.37
N LEU A 6 58.82 -4.78 -22.22
CA LEU A 6 57.71 -5.20 -21.34
C LEU A 6 57.33 -4.12 -20.31
N THR A 7 58.24 -3.21 -19.96
CA THR A 7 57.99 -2.17 -18.94
C THR A 7 57.15 -1.00 -19.46
N PHE A 8 57.04 -0.81 -20.78
CA PHE A 8 56.24 0.29 -21.36
C PHE A 8 54.78 -0.09 -21.63
N ILE A 9 54.46 -1.39 -21.73
CA ILE A 9 53.08 -1.87 -21.94
C ILE A 9 52.33 -2.05 -20.60
N VAL A 10 53.04 -2.31 -19.50
CA VAL A 10 52.44 -2.38 -18.15
C VAL A 10 52.18 -0.98 -17.56
N ALA A 11 52.95 0.04 -17.95
CA ALA A 11 52.72 1.42 -17.50
C ALA A 11 51.46 2.07 -18.13
N VAL A 12 51.06 1.66 -19.34
CA VAL A 12 49.82 2.14 -19.99
C VAL A 12 48.59 1.34 -19.56
N LEU A 13 48.75 0.08 -19.15
CA LEU A 13 47.64 -0.74 -18.62
C LEU A 13 47.31 -0.47 -17.15
N VAL A 14 48.25 0.04 -16.35
CA VAL A 14 48.01 0.40 -14.94
C VAL A 14 47.50 1.85 -14.80
N ALA A 15 47.71 2.73 -15.78
CA ALA A 15 47.07 4.05 -15.81
C ALA A 15 45.57 4.01 -16.21
N GLY A 16 45.09 2.87 -16.74
CA GLY A 16 43.69 2.66 -17.13
C GLY A 16 42.77 2.10 -16.04
N LEU A 17 43.29 1.77 -14.84
CA LEU A 17 42.54 1.10 -13.78
C LEU A 17 42.27 1.97 -12.53
N CYS A 18 42.53 3.27 -12.61
CA CYS A 18 42.15 4.25 -11.57
C CYS A 18 41.39 5.46 -12.14
N PHE A 19 40.70 5.30 -13.26
CA PHE A 19 39.47 6.07 -13.44
C PHE A 19 38.39 5.32 -12.65
N SER A 20 38.28 5.61 -11.36
CA SER A 20 36.95 5.58 -10.75
C SER A 20 36.03 6.29 -11.74
N ALA A 21 34.99 5.61 -12.19
CA ALA A 21 33.98 6.23 -13.03
C ALA A 21 33.43 7.42 -12.22
N PHE A 22 33.99 8.60 -12.44
CA PHE A 22 33.40 9.83 -11.97
C PHE A 22 32.02 9.81 -12.62
N LYS A 23 30.98 9.57 -11.82
CA LYS A 23 29.61 9.74 -12.28
C LYS A 23 29.51 11.22 -12.67
N VAL A 24 29.65 11.51 -13.96
CA VAL A 24 29.50 12.86 -14.49
C VAL A 24 28.04 13.25 -14.21
N LYS A 25 27.84 14.17 -13.26
CA LYS A 25 26.53 14.76 -12.97
C LYS A 25 26.13 15.55 -14.22
N ALA A 26 24.96 15.25 -14.78
CA ALA A 26 24.35 16.16 -15.75
C ALA A 26 24.15 17.50 -15.05
N GLU A 27 24.76 18.56 -15.58
CA GLU A 27 24.77 19.88 -14.94
C GLU A 27 23.37 20.49 -15.01
N THR A 28 22.87 21.00 -13.89
CA THR A 28 21.60 21.74 -13.84
C THR A 28 21.73 22.99 -14.73
N ILE A 29 20.83 23.12 -15.70
CA ILE A 29 20.81 24.23 -16.64
C ILE A 29 20.24 25.46 -15.91
N THR A 30 20.96 26.58 -15.95
CA THR A 30 20.47 27.85 -15.41
C THR A 30 20.11 28.81 -16.55
N THR A 31 18.96 29.48 -16.42
CA THR A 31 18.56 30.58 -17.30
C THR A 31 18.18 31.77 -16.43
N ARG A 32 18.83 32.90 -16.61
CA ARG A 32 18.55 34.12 -15.85
C ARG A 32 17.72 35.09 -16.65
N TYR A 33 16.60 35.53 -16.07
CA TYR A 33 15.77 36.61 -16.57
C TYR A 33 16.09 37.86 -15.74
N ASN A 34 16.88 38.76 -16.32
CA ASN A 34 17.21 40.02 -15.69
C ASN A 34 17.23 41.15 -16.72
N GLY A 35 16.84 42.33 -16.25
CA GLY A 35 17.09 43.58 -16.95
C GLY A 35 17.77 44.60 -16.04
N ILE A 36 17.87 45.83 -16.52
CA ILE A 36 18.36 46.99 -15.76
C ILE A 36 17.43 47.28 -14.58
N ASP A 37 16.14 47.00 -14.73
CA ASP A 37 15.11 47.21 -13.72
C ASP A 37 14.05 46.09 -13.73
N ARG A 38 13.08 46.21 -12.81
CA ARG A 38 11.94 45.29 -12.66
C ARG A 38 11.07 45.16 -13.91
N TYR A 39 11.00 46.22 -14.71
CA TYR A 39 10.13 46.27 -15.88
C TYR A 39 10.75 45.47 -17.03
N GLU A 40 12.06 45.61 -17.25
CA GLU A 40 12.78 44.80 -18.22
C GLU A 40 12.87 43.33 -17.77
N THR A 41 13.10 43.04 -16.48
CA THR A 41 13.03 41.66 -15.97
C THR A 41 11.69 41.00 -16.31
N ALA A 42 10.57 41.69 -16.08
CA ALA A 42 9.25 41.20 -16.44
C ALA A 42 9.08 41.00 -17.97
N ALA A 43 9.65 41.89 -18.79
CA ALA A 43 9.67 41.71 -20.23
C ALA A 43 10.48 40.47 -20.66
N LYS A 44 11.62 40.17 -20.02
CA LYS A 44 12.39 38.94 -20.29
C LYS A 44 11.62 37.68 -19.93
N VAL A 45 10.91 37.69 -18.81
CA VAL A 45 10.01 36.59 -18.42
C VAL A 45 8.88 36.42 -19.46
N CYS A 46 8.31 37.52 -19.93
CA CYS A 46 7.30 37.53 -20.99
C CYS A 46 7.81 36.93 -22.30
N GLN A 47 9.04 37.26 -22.71
CA GLN A 47 9.68 36.75 -23.92
C GLN A 47 9.88 35.22 -23.89
N ASP A 48 10.24 34.66 -22.74
CA ASP A 48 10.34 33.19 -22.56
C ASP A 48 8.96 32.51 -22.66
N GLY A 49 7.96 33.09 -22.00
CA GLY A 49 6.65 32.47 -21.85
C GLY A 49 5.69 32.63 -23.02
N TRP A 50 5.84 33.67 -23.85
CA TRP A 50 4.88 34.04 -24.87
C TRP A 50 5.54 34.57 -26.15
N LYS A 51 5.38 33.81 -27.24
CA LYS A 51 5.69 34.29 -28.60
C LYS A 51 4.63 35.28 -29.11
N SER A 52 3.37 35.06 -28.75
CA SER A 52 2.23 35.97 -28.97
C SER A 52 1.22 35.80 -27.83
N SER A 53 0.37 36.80 -27.59
CA SER A 53 -0.77 36.67 -26.69
C SER A 53 -1.84 37.71 -27.02
N GLN A 54 -3.10 37.27 -27.03
CA GLN A 54 -4.24 38.18 -27.22
C GLN A 54 -4.53 39.01 -25.97
N ASN A 55 -4.03 38.58 -24.81
CA ASN A 55 -4.35 39.15 -23.51
C ASN A 55 -3.07 39.58 -22.78
N VAL A 56 -3.14 40.63 -21.98
CA VAL A 56 -2.07 41.03 -21.06
C VAL A 56 -2.67 41.43 -19.72
N VAL A 57 -1.97 41.12 -18.64
CA VAL A 57 -2.28 41.66 -17.31
C VAL A 57 -1.26 42.75 -16.98
N ILE A 58 -1.73 43.94 -16.66
CA ILE A 58 -0.90 45.11 -16.35
C ILE A 58 -1.07 45.44 -14.87
N VAL A 59 0.06 45.44 -14.16
CA VAL A 59 0.14 45.67 -12.72
C VAL A 59 1.10 46.84 -12.44
N ASN A 60 0.93 47.48 -11.29
CA ASN A 60 1.89 48.49 -10.83
C ASN A 60 3.15 47.78 -10.32
N GLY A 61 4.31 48.15 -10.86
CA GLY A 61 5.61 47.57 -10.48
C GLY A 61 6.20 48.10 -9.18
N GLU A 62 5.67 49.19 -8.64
CA GLU A 62 6.15 49.94 -7.46
C GLU A 62 5.32 49.63 -6.20
N ASN A 63 4.11 49.10 -6.36
CA ASN A 63 3.19 48.78 -5.27
C ASN A 63 2.50 47.41 -5.47
N PHE A 64 2.75 46.46 -4.57
CA PHE A 64 2.34 45.06 -4.70
C PHE A 64 0.89 44.67 -4.31
N PRO A 65 0.17 45.35 -3.39
CA PRO A 65 -1.03 44.78 -2.77
C PRO A 65 -2.11 44.31 -3.73
N ASP A 66 -2.36 45.10 -4.80
CA ASP A 66 -3.35 44.76 -5.83
C ASP A 66 -2.85 43.64 -6.75
N ALA A 67 -1.53 43.50 -6.92
CA ALA A 67 -0.92 42.59 -7.87
C ALA A 67 -0.81 41.14 -7.36
N LEU A 68 -0.84 40.92 -6.03
CA LEU A 68 -0.66 39.58 -5.44
C LEU A 68 -1.71 38.56 -5.92
N ALA A 69 -2.92 39.03 -6.26
CA ALA A 69 -4.01 38.19 -6.72
C ALA A 69 -4.07 38.03 -8.25
N ALA A 70 -3.14 38.62 -9.01
CA ALA A 70 -3.21 38.68 -10.47
C ALA A 70 -2.83 37.36 -11.18
N ALA A 71 -1.99 36.53 -10.56
CA ALA A 71 -1.43 35.33 -11.19
C ALA A 71 -2.50 34.34 -11.70
N PRO A 72 -3.55 33.99 -10.92
CA PRO A 72 -4.62 33.11 -11.41
C PRO A 72 -5.38 33.69 -12.60
N LEU A 73 -5.59 35.01 -12.63
CA LEU A 73 -6.25 35.67 -13.77
C LEU A 73 -5.38 35.63 -15.02
N ALA A 74 -4.08 35.88 -14.86
CA ALA A 74 -3.12 35.82 -15.93
C ALA A 74 -3.08 34.42 -16.55
N LYS A 75 -2.97 33.39 -15.71
CA LYS A 75 -2.98 31.98 -16.15
C LYS A 75 -4.29 31.60 -16.85
N LYS A 76 -5.44 31.98 -16.30
CA LYS A 76 -6.75 31.71 -16.92
C LYS A 76 -6.86 32.28 -18.35
N ASN A 77 -6.25 33.43 -18.60
CA ASN A 77 -6.33 34.12 -19.89
C ASN A 77 -5.12 33.87 -20.80
N ASP A 78 -4.22 32.95 -20.42
CA ASP A 78 -2.90 32.74 -21.05
C ASP A 78 -2.18 34.07 -21.36
N ALA A 79 -2.15 34.95 -20.36
CA ALA A 79 -1.62 36.30 -20.47
C ALA A 79 -0.32 36.44 -19.65
N PRO A 80 0.70 37.14 -20.16
CA PRO A 80 1.81 37.58 -19.33
C PRO A 80 1.36 38.66 -18.34
N ILE A 81 2.07 38.76 -17.21
CA ILE A 81 2.00 39.90 -16.29
C ILE A 81 3.13 40.85 -16.66
N LEU A 82 2.78 42.06 -17.06
CA LEU A 82 3.72 43.14 -17.36
C LEU A 82 3.54 44.29 -16.37
N LEU A 83 4.64 44.96 -16.05
CA LEU A 83 4.71 45.95 -14.99
C LEU A 83 4.73 47.36 -15.57
N THR A 84 4.15 48.32 -14.87
CA THR A 84 4.22 49.74 -15.23
C THR A 84 4.33 50.61 -13.98
N SER A 85 4.82 51.84 -14.12
CA SER A 85 4.69 52.84 -13.05
C SER A 85 3.26 53.40 -13.04
N LYS A 86 2.92 54.15 -11.99
CA LYS A 86 1.56 54.67 -11.78
C LYS A 86 1.02 55.49 -12.97
N ASP A 87 1.83 56.39 -13.51
CA ASP A 87 1.34 57.44 -14.43
C ASP A 87 1.81 57.28 -15.87
N VAL A 88 2.86 56.49 -16.11
CA VAL A 88 3.48 56.32 -17.43
C VAL A 88 3.52 54.85 -17.81
N LEU A 89 3.01 54.50 -19.00
CA LEU A 89 3.15 53.15 -19.53
C LEU A 89 4.64 52.85 -19.76
N ASN A 90 5.19 51.88 -19.02
CA ASN A 90 6.61 51.58 -19.12
C ASN A 90 7.00 51.17 -20.57
N PRO A 91 8.13 51.67 -21.11
CA PRO A 91 8.56 51.36 -22.47
C PRO A 91 8.74 49.87 -22.76
N TYR A 92 9.33 49.08 -21.84
CA TYR A 92 9.50 47.63 -22.02
C TYR A 92 8.14 46.93 -22.10
N THR A 93 7.19 47.34 -21.27
CA THR A 93 5.80 46.85 -21.35
C THR A 93 5.13 47.23 -22.65
N SER A 94 5.31 48.47 -23.12
CA SER A 94 4.73 48.93 -24.40
C SER A 94 5.26 48.14 -25.60
N VAL A 95 6.57 47.84 -25.61
CA VAL A 95 7.24 47.01 -26.62
C VAL A 95 6.67 45.60 -26.63
N GLU A 96 6.55 44.96 -25.46
CA GLU A 96 6.01 43.61 -25.37
C GLU A 96 4.53 43.54 -25.79
N ILE A 97 3.70 44.54 -25.44
CA ILE A 97 2.31 44.63 -25.90
C ILE A 97 2.24 44.65 -27.44
N ASN A 98 3.15 45.37 -28.11
CA ASN A 98 3.24 45.38 -29.57
C ASN A 98 3.72 44.04 -30.12
N ARG A 99 4.82 43.50 -29.57
CA ARG A 99 5.41 42.23 -30.01
C ARG A 99 4.41 41.07 -29.94
N LEU A 100 3.60 41.04 -28.88
CA LEU A 100 2.63 39.99 -28.64
C LEU A 100 1.36 40.10 -29.48
N GLY A 101 1.06 41.27 -30.06
CA GLY A 101 -0.17 41.53 -30.79
C GLY A 101 -1.42 41.59 -29.89
N VAL A 102 -1.28 42.12 -28.68
CA VAL A 102 -2.34 42.16 -27.65
C VAL A 102 -3.61 42.86 -28.16
N LYS A 103 -4.77 42.29 -27.80
CA LYS A 103 -6.10 42.83 -28.10
C LYS A 103 -6.91 43.17 -26.85
N ASN A 104 -6.64 42.52 -25.73
CA ASN A 104 -7.29 42.81 -24.45
C ASN A 104 -6.25 43.04 -23.36
N ALA A 105 -6.46 44.04 -22.51
CA ALA A 105 -5.64 44.26 -21.33
C ALA A 105 -6.49 44.28 -20.06
N PHE A 106 -6.02 43.56 -19.05
CA PHE A 106 -6.55 43.60 -17.69
C PHE A 106 -5.68 44.52 -16.86
N ILE A 107 -6.20 45.68 -16.45
CA ILE A 107 -5.49 46.60 -15.57
C ILE A 107 -5.87 46.26 -14.13
N ILE A 108 -4.87 45.94 -13.30
CA ILE A 108 -5.07 45.55 -11.91
C ILE A 108 -4.82 46.75 -11.00
N GLY A 109 -5.84 47.12 -10.23
CA GLY A 109 -5.85 48.27 -9.35
C GLY A 109 -6.66 49.45 -9.86
N GLY A 110 -7.10 50.27 -8.91
CA GLY A 110 -7.85 51.50 -9.18
C GLY A 110 -7.03 52.55 -9.92
N ARG A 111 -7.68 53.68 -10.28
CA ARG A 111 -7.01 54.81 -10.96
C ARG A 111 -5.89 55.46 -10.14
N GLY A 112 -5.93 55.31 -8.81
CA GLY A 112 -4.86 55.72 -7.91
C GLY A 112 -3.62 54.85 -7.98
N VAL A 113 -3.71 53.64 -8.54
CA VAL A 113 -2.60 52.68 -8.64
C VAL A 113 -2.05 52.63 -10.07
N ILE A 114 -2.93 52.64 -11.07
CA ILE A 114 -2.57 52.80 -12.49
C ILE A 114 -3.50 53.85 -13.08
N SER A 115 -2.95 54.96 -13.54
CA SER A 115 -3.70 56.15 -13.94
C SER A 115 -4.67 55.89 -15.10
N GLN A 116 -5.62 56.81 -15.29
CA GLN A 116 -6.49 56.80 -16.47
C GLN A 116 -5.70 57.05 -17.76
N ALA A 117 -4.59 57.80 -17.71
CA ALA A 117 -3.77 58.10 -18.88
C ALA A 117 -3.16 56.83 -19.51
N ILE A 118 -2.74 55.86 -18.69
CA ILE A 118 -2.26 54.55 -19.19
C ILE A 118 -3.40 53.79 -19.88
N GLU A 119 -4.59 53.77 -19.28
CA GLU A 119 -5.76 53.13 -19.87
C GLU A 119 -6.15 53.75 -21.22
N ASP A 120 -6.14 55.09 -21.31
CA ASP A 120 -6.45 55.81 -22.54
C ASP A 120 -5.39 55.57 -23.62
N SER A 121 -4.10 55.54 -23.24
CA SER A 121 -3.00 55.17 -24.12
C SER A 121 -3.19 53.78 -24.74
N LEU A 122 -3.60 52.79 -23.94
CA LEU A 122 -3.87 51.44 -24.44
C LEU A 122 -5.12 51.39 -25.34
N LYS A 123 -6.21 52.10 -24.98
CA LYS A 123 -7.41 52.20 -25.81
C LYS A 123 -7.13 52.83 -27.17
N SER A 124 -6.27 53.85 -27.22
CA SER A 124 -5.87 54.51 -28.47
C SER A 124 -5.19 53.54 -29.46
N ARG A 125 -4.60 52.45 -28.95
CA ARG A 125 -4.00 51.37 -29.74
C ARG A 125 -5.03 50.30 -30.16
N GLY A 126 -6.32 50.52 -29.92
CA GLY A 126 -7.40 49.57 -30.22
C GLY A 126 -7.47 48.39 -29.23
N ILE A 127 -6.84 48.50 -28.06
CA ILE A 127 -6.85 47.43 -27.04
C ILE A 127 -8.09 47.60 -26.15
N LYS A 128 -8.85 46.51 -25.98
CA LYS A 128 -10.01 46.48 -25.09
C LYS A 128 -9.55 46.36 -23.64
N ILE A 129 -9.99 47.29 -22.79
CA ILE A 129 -9.55 47.33 -21.39
C ILE A 129 -10.62 46.77 -20.45
N THR A 130 -10.19 45.92 -19.52
CA THR A 130 -10.96 45.55 -18.32
C THR A 130 -10.15 45.96 -17.10
N ARG A 131 -10.61 46.97 -16.36
CA ARG A 131 -10.00 47.34 -15.08
C ARG A 131 -10.63 46.54 -13.95
N LEU A 132 -9.79 45.96 -13.10
CA LEU A 132 -10.16 45.23 -11.89
C LEU A 132 -9.48 45.93 -10.72
N GLY A 133 -10.20 46.83 -10.07
CA GLY A 133 -9.65 47.72 -9.05
C GLY A 133 -10.76 48.22 -8.14
N GLY A 134 -10.64 47.88 -6.86
CA GLY A 134 -11.60 48.23 -5.85
C GLY A 134 -11.26 49.50 -5.08
N VAL A 135 -12.05 49.76 -4.03
CA VAL A 135 -11.75 50.82 -3.06
C VAL A 135 -10.49 50.53 -2.24
N ASP A 136 -10.14 49.25 -2.11
CA ASP A 136 -8.96 48.74 -1.41
C ASP A 136 -8.46 47.43 -2.06
N ARG A 137 -7.35 46.89 -1.52
CA ARG A 137 -6.72 45.65 -2.00
C ARG A 137 -7.62 44.42 -1.87
N TYR A 138 -8.55 44.42 -0.91
CA TYR A 138 -9.46 43.29 -0.68
C TYR A 138 -10.54 43.27 -1.76
N ASP A 139 -11.14 44.42 -2.06
CA ASP A 139 -12.12 44.54 -3.13
C ASP A 139 -11.48 44.30 -4.51
N THR A 140 -10.25 44.78 -4.74
CA THR A 140 -9.48 44.42 -5.95
C THR A 140 -9.33 42.90 -6.09
N ALA A 141 -8.92 42.18 -5.02
CA ALA A 141 -8.78 40.73 -5.06
C ALA A 141 -10.10 40.00 -5.32
N ILE A 142 -11.21 40.47 -4.74
CA ILE A 142 -12.56 39.91 -4.96
C ILE A 142 -13.03 40.13 -6.40
N GLN A 143 -12.77 41.31 -7.00
CA GLN A 143 -13.08 41.57 -8.41
C GLN A 143 -12.28 40.66 -9.34
N ILE A 144 -11.00 40.41 -9.02
CA ILE A 144 -10.17 39.44 -9.75
C ILE A 144 -10.76 38.03 -9.62
N ALA A 145 -11.09 37.61 -8.40
CA ALA A 145 -11.67 36.30 -8.13
C ALA A 145 -12.98 36.08 -8.91
N GLY A 146 -13.82 37.11 -9.02
CA GLY A 146 -15.03 37.09 -9.84
C GLY A 146 -14.80 36.81 -11.33
N LYS A 147 -13.57 37.01 -11.84
CA LYS A 147 -13.18 36.67 -13.22
C LYS A 147 -12.60 35.26 -13.37
N LEU A 148 -12.29 34.54 -12.29
CA LEU A 148 -11.69 33.19 -12.35
C LEU A 148 -12.72 32.09 -12.66
N GLY A 149 -13.98 32.28 -12.29
CA GLY A 149 -15.00 31.22 -12.33
C GLY A 149 -15.15 30.53 -10.98
N LYS A 150 -15.92 29.44 -10.90
CA LYS A 150 -16.13 28.73 -9.63
C LYS A 150 -14.93 27.82 -9.33
N SER A 151 -14.24 28.09 -8.23
CA SER A 151 -13.28 27.19 -7.56
C SER A 151 -13.80 26.89 -6.16
N ASN A 152 -13.76 25.63 -5.74
CA ASN A 152 -14.05 25.23 -4.36
C ASN A 152 -12.84 25.41 -3.42
N GLU A 153 -11.69 25.80 -3.96
CA GLU A 153 -10.48 26.08 -3.22
C GLU A 153 -10.13 27.58 -3.28
N VAL A 154 -9.62 28.11 -2.17
CA VAL A 154 -9.19 29.52 -2.04
C VAL A 154 -7.97 29.60 -1.12
N ALA A 155 -7.07 30.52 -1.44
CA ALA A 155 -5.90 30.83 -0.62
C ALA A 155 -6.08 32.18 0.08
N LEU A 156 -5.92 32.19 1.41
CA LEU A 156 -5.86 33.39 2.24
C LEU A 156 -4.40 33.74 2.52
N ILE A 157 -4.03 35.00 2.26
CA ILE A 157 -2.67 35.51 2.46
C ILE A 157 -2.70 36.74 3.36
N ASN A 158 -1.60 37.03 4.07
CA ASN A 158 -1.51 38.28 4.81
C ASN A 158 -1.43 39.48 3.83
N SER A 159 -2.25 40.48 4.10
CA SER A 159 -2.40 41.66 3.25
C SER A 159 -1.14 42.52 3.16
N ASN A 160 -0.27 42.46 4.17
CA ASN A 160 0.90 43.31 4.35
C ASN A 160 2.22 42.59 4.06
N ASP A 161 2.17 41.30 3.71
CA ASP A 161 3.35 40.50 3.40
C ASP A 161 3.29 39.92 1.98
N PHE A 162 4.00 40.56 1.04
CA PHE A 162 4.03 40.10 -0.34
C PHE A 162 4.60 38.68 -0.49
N ARG A 163 5.43 38.23 0.47
CA ARG A 163 6.16 36.96 0.38
C ARG A 163 5.22 35.77 0.54
N ASP A 164 4.17 35.91 1.35
CA ASP A 164 3.11 34.91 1.48
C ASP A 164 2.32 34.80 0.16
N GLY A 165 1.94 35.94 -0.41
CA GLY A 165 1.28 36.00 -1.72
C GLY A 165 2.12 35.40 -2.84
N MET A 166 3.40 35.76 -2.92
CA MET A 166 4.31 35.26 -3.96
C MET A 166 4.59 33.76 -3.80
N SER A 167 4.68 33.24 -2.57
CA SER A 167 4.88 31.82 -2.31
C SER A 167 3.73 30.95 -2.83
N ILE A 168 2.48 31.44 -2.76
CA ILE A 168 1.30 30.69 -3.23
C ILE A 168 0.88 31.05 -4.67
N SER A 169 1.34 32.19 -5.21
CA SER A 169 0.83 32.76 -6.47
C SER A 169 0.83 31.79 -7.65
N ALA A 170 1.95 31.11 -7.92
CA ALA A 170 2.07 30.16 -9.02
C ALA A 170 1.21 28.91 -8.80
N ILE A 171 1.13 28.44 -7.55
CA ILE A 171 0.30 27.27 -7.17
C ILE A 171 -1.18 27.62 -7.34
N ALA A 172 -1.61 28.77 -6.82
CA ALA A 172 -2.97 29.26 -6.97
C ALA A 172 -3.34 29.43 -8.44
N ALA A 173 -2.42 29.93 -9.25
CA ALA A 173 -2.64 30.05 -10.69
C ALA A 173 -2.75 28.68 -11.39
N ALA A 174 -1.90 27.71 -11.03
CA ALA A 174 -1.97 26.35 -11.59
C ALA A 174 -3.28 25.64 -11.23
N LYS A 175 -3.78 25.83 -10.00
CA LYS A 175 -5.02 25.23 -9.49
C LYS A 175 -6.29 26.04 -9.79
N GLY A 176 -6.16 27.26 -10.33
CA GLY A 176 -7.28 28.16 -10.54
C GLY A 176 -7.91 28.71 -9.24
N MET A 177 -7.16 28.69 -8.13
CA MET A 177 -7.59 29.21 -6.83
C MET A 177 -7.58 30.75 -6.82
N ALA A 178 -8.59 31.35 -6.19
CA ALA A 178 -8.53 32.76 -5.85
C ALA A 178 -7.51 32.99 -4.72
N VAL A 179 -6.77 34.11 -4.80
CA VAL A 179 -5.87 34.57 -3.73
C VAL A 179 -6.51 35.78 -3.09
N ILE A 180 -6.85 35.67 -1.81
CA ILE A 180 -7.63 36.68 -1.08
C ILE A 180 -6.80 37.19 0.11
N PRO A 181 -6.40 38.47 0.12
CA PRO A 181 -5.68 39.05 1.24
C PRO A 181 -6.60 39.24 2.45
N VAL A 182 -6.05 39.09 3.65
CA VAL A 182 -6.70 39.37 4.95
C VAL A 182 -5.70 40.01 5.91
N ASP A 183 -6.17 40.68 6.96
CA ASP A 183 -5.28 41.24 7.98
C ASP A 183 -4.94 40.23 9.07
N THR A 184 -3.89 40.53 9.83
CA THR A 184 -3.40 39.64 10.89
C THR A 184 -4.45 39.34 11.96
N TYR A 185 -5.21 40.35 12.37
CA TYR A 185 -6.15 40.28 13.48
C TYR A 185 -7.60 40.60 13.09
N SER A 186 -7.88 40.86 11.82
CA SER A 186 -9.24 41.18 11.36
C SER A 186 -9.53 40.64 9.97
N MET A 187 -10.75 40.15 9.78
CA MET A 187 -11.31 39.81 8.48
C MET A 187 -12.08 41.02 7.93
N PRO A 188 -11.67 41.64 6.80
CA PRO A 188 -12.44 42.72 6.19
C PRO A 188 -13.86 42.27 5.85
N ALA A 189 -14.85 43.15 6.00
CA ALA A 189 -16.26 42.80 5.79
C ALA A 189 -16.54 42.32 4.35
N SER A 190 -15.87 42.91 3.36
CA SER A 190 -15.94 42.49 1.95
C SER A 190 -15.44 41.04 1.77
N VAL A 191 -14.33 40.69 2.41
CA VAL A 191 -13.78 39.32 2.38
C VAL A 191 -14.69 38.34 3.11
N SER A 192 -15.17 38.69 4.31
CA SER A 192 -16.11 37.86 5.04
C SER A 192 -17.35 37.54 4.20
N LYS A 193 -17.94 38.54 3.53
CA LYS A 193 -19.07 38.37 2.61
C LYS A 193 -18.71 37.46 1.43
N TYR A 194 -17.54 37.65 0.82
CA TYR A 194 -17.06 36.80 -0.28
C TYR A 194 -16.92 35.33 0.16
N LEU A 195 -16.34 35.09 1.34
CA LEU A 195 -16.11 33.75 1.89
C LEU A 195 -17.40 33.02 2.32
N GLN A 196 -18.54 33.71 2.44
CA GLN A 196 -19.84 33.02 2.60
C GLN A 196 -20.19 32.11 1.41
N GLY A 197 -19.61 32.36 0.22
CA GLY A 197 -19.72 31.47 -0.93
C GLY A 197 -18.94 30.15 -0.78
N TYR A 198 -18.06 30.05 0.21
CA TYR A 198 -17.14 28.93 0.44
C TYR A 198 -17.58 28.01 1.59
N LYS A 199 -18.86 28.01 1.97
CA LYS A 199 -19.40 27.10 3.02
C LYS A 199 -19.20 25.60 2.71
N LYS A 200 -19.04 25.25 1.44
CA LYS A 200 -18.75 23.89 0.94
C LYS A 200 -17.39 23.83 0.24
N ALA A 201 -16.45 24.67 0.64
CA ALA A 201 -15.10 24.65 0.08
C ALA A 201 -14.47 23.28 0.29
N ASP A 202 -13.76 22.77 -0.71
CA ASP A 202 -12.98 21.54 -0.58
C ASP A 202 -11.79 21.82 0.36
N GLN A 203 -11.16 22.99 0.22
CA GLN A 203 -10.09 23.45 1.09
C GLN A 203 -9.95 24.98 1.09
N ILE A 204 -9.78 25.57 2.27
CA ILE A 204 -9.31 26.95 2.45
C ILE A 204 -7.87 26.90 2.93
N TYR A 205 -6.93 27.31 2.09
CA TYR A 205 -5.51 27.38 2.45
C TYR A 205 -5.23 28.71 3.16
N VAL A 206 -4.59 28.66 4.32
CA VAL A 206 -4.15 29.86 5.05
C VAL A 206 -2.63 29.90 5.01
N VAL A 207 -2.06 30.87 4.30
CA VAL A 207 -0.62 30.97 4.10
C VAL A 207 0.01 31.77 5.24
N GLY A 208 1.01 31.17 5.89
CA GLY A 208 1.75 31.76 7.00
C GLY A 208 1.26 31.30 8.38
N GLY A 209 2.06 31.64 9.39
CA GLY A 209 1.78 31.33 10.79
C GLY A 209 0.64 32.14 11.39
N GLN A 210 0.34 31.89 12.67
CA GLN A 210 -0.67 32.65 13.43
C GLN A 210 -0.29 34.12 13.62
N ASP A 211 1.00 34.45 13.56
CA ASP A 211 1.55 35.80 13.56
C ASP A 211 1.25 36.56 12.26
N LYS A 212 0.94 35.83 11.17
CA LYS A 212 0.53 36.39 9.88
C LYS A 212 -0.98 36.48 9.75
N ILE A 213 -1.70 35.42 10.10
CA ILE A 213 -3.17 35.39 10.10
C ILE A 213 -3.58 34.64 11.35
N SER A 214 -4.08 35.34 12.37
CA SER A 214 -4.45 34.73 13.64
C SER A 214 -5.64 33.77 13.51
N ASP A 215 -5.73 32.78 14.39
CA ASP A 215 -6.81 31.80 14.36
C ASP A 215 -8.19 32.44 14.59
N SER A 216 -8.25 33.58 15.28
CA SER A 216 -9.49 34.34 15.47
C SER A 216 -10.09 34.81 14.14
N VAL A 217 -9.26 35.23 13.18
CA VAL A 217 -9.67 35.75 11.86
C VAL A 217 -10.34 34.67 11.01
N ILE A 218 -9.85 33.44 11.13
CA ILE A 218 -10.31 32.30 10.32
C ILE A 218 -11.31 31.41 11.08
N SER A 219 -11.59 31.73 12.35
CA SER A 219 -12.55 30.97 13.16
C SER A 219 -13.92 30.91 12.47
N GLY A 220 -14.43 29.70 12.25
CA GLY A 220 -15.71 29.46 11.56
C GLY A 220 -15.63 29.26 10.04
N LEU A 221 -14.45 29.34 9.42
CA LEU A 221 -14.27 28.91 8.03
C LEU A 221 -14.17 27.36 7.96
N PRO A 222 -14.78 26.70 6.95
CA PRO A 222 -14.71 25.25 6.81
C PRO A 222 -13.36 24.82 6.21
N ASN A 223 -12.97 23.57 6.48
CA ASN A 223 -11.85 22.89 5.82
C ASN A 223 -10.60 23.77 5.69
N ILE A 224 -10.14 24.33 6.80
CA ILE A 224 -8.92 25.14 6.82
C ILE A 224 -7.69 24.23 6.80
N LYS A 225 -6.71 24.56 5.94
CA LYS A 225 -5.35 24.03 6.00
C LYS A 225 -4.36 25.17 6.05
N ARG A 226 -3.73 25.38 7.21
CA ARG A 226 -2.63 26.33 7.36
C ARG A 226 -1.36 25.74 6.75
N ILE A 227 -0.63 26.52 5.96
CA ILE A 227 0.58 26.13 5.23
C ILE A 227 1.67 27.20 5.37
N GLY A 228 2.93 26.80 5.29
CA GLY A 228 4.07 27.69 5.55
C GLY A 228 4.32 27.90 7.05
N GLY A 229 4.84 29.08 7.43
CA GLY A 229 5.23 29.43 8.80
C GLY A 229 6.74 29.41 9.04
N GLY A 230 7.15 29.82 10.25
CA GLY A 230 8.57 30.04 10.58
C GLY A 230 9.12 31.31 9.92
N ASP A 231 10.40 31.31 9.57
CA ASP A 231 11.00 32.39 8.78
C ASP A 231 10.48 32.40 7.33
N ILE A 232 10.79 33.45 6.58
CA ILE A 232 10.33 33.67 5.20
C ILE A 232 10.66 32.50 4.26
N TYR A 233 11.86 31.93 4.38
CA TYR A 233 12.31 30.85 3.49
C TYR A 233 11.68 29.52 3.91
N SER A 234 11.62 29.25 5.22
CA SER A 234 10.90 28.10 5.77
C SER A 234 9.41 28.12 5.40
N SER A 235 8.80 29.31 5.41
CA SER A 235 7.40 29.51 5.01
C SER A 235 7.20 29.23 3.52
N ASN A 236 8.06 29.77 2.65
CA ASN A 236 8.02 29.53 1.21
C ASN A 236 8.19 28.03 0.88
N ILE A 237 9.17 27.36 1.48
CA ILE A 237 9.35 25.90 1.32
C ILE A 237 8.17 25.11 1.90
N GLY A 238 7.61 25.53 3.03
CA GLY A 238 6.42 24.90 3.63
C GLY A 238 5.18 24.99 2.73
N VAL A 239 5.00 26.12 2.03
CA VAL A 239 3.96 26.27 1.01
C VAL A 239 4.21 25.30 -0.16
N VAL A 240 5.43 25.26 -0.71
CA VAL A 240 5.77 24.35 -1.82
C VAL A 240 5.57 22.89 -1.43
N ASN A 241 6.04 22.49 -0.24
CA ASN A 241 5.91 21.14 0.28
C ASN A 241 4.45 20.68 0.40
N ALA A 242 3.54 21.60 0.74
CA ALA A 242 2.11 21.29 0.86
C ALA A 242 1.46 20.87 -0.47
N PHE A 243 2.13 21.12 -1.61
CA PHE A 243 1.65 20.83 -2.97
C PHE A 243 2.63 19.99 -3.81
N LEU A 244 3.61 19.30 -3.21
CA LEU A 244 4.59 18.51 -3.97
C LEU A 244 3.97 17.39 -4.83
N GLY A 245 2.80 16.86 -4.44
CA GLY A 245 2.06 15.89 -5.26
C GLY A 245 1.41 16.51 -6.51
N GLU A 246 1.34 17.83 -6.59
CA GLU A 246 0.74 18.58 -7.70
C GLU A 246 1.79 19.38 -8.50
N LEU A 247 2.93 19.66 -7.88
CA LEU A 247 4.02 20.45 -8.45
C LEU A 247 5.07 19.60 -9.16
N LYS A 248 5.70 20.20 -10.17
CA LYS A 248 6.86 19.64 -10.86
C LYS A 248 8.11 20.37 -10.41
N THR A 249 9.09 19.62 -9.88
CA THR A 249 10.33 20.17 -9.32
C THR A 249 11.55 20.04 -10.24
N ASP A 250 11.40 19.40 -11.41
CA ASP A 250 12.46 19.33 -12.43
C ASP A 250 12.87 20.72 -12.94
N THR A 251 11.91 21.65 -12.95
CA THR A 251 12.11 23.06 -13.23
C THR A 251 11.66 23.86 -12.02
N ILE A 252 12.54 24.70 -11.48
CA ILE A 252 12.20 25.65 -10.41
C ILE A 252 12.52 27.07 -10.85
N TYR A 253 11.77 28.01 -10.30
CA TYR A 253 12.06 29.44 -10.41
C TYR A 253 12.68 29.87 -9.09
N ILE A 254 13.76 30.65 -9.13
CA ILE A 254 14.38 31.22 -7.92
C ILE A 254 14.30 32.74 -7.96
N SER A 255 13.92 33.35 -6.84
CA SER A 255 13.83 34.81 -6.67
C SER A 255 14.33 35.22 -5.29
N SER A 256 14.76 36.46 -5.13
CA SER A 256 14.98 37.04 -3.81
C SER A 256 13.67 37.19 -3.05
N ALA A 257 13.71 37.04 -1.72
CA ALA A 257 12.59 37.41 -0.85
C ALA A 257 12.64 38.87 -0.38
N LYS A 258 13.63 39.66 -0.83
CA LYS A 258 13.84 41.04 -0.40
C LYS A 258 12.98 42.05 -1.17
N ASP A 259 12.57 41.71 -2.40
CA ASP A 259 11.66 42.52 -3.21
C ASP A 259 10.72 41.61 -4.02
N PHE A 260 9.58 42.15 -4.44
CA PHE A 260 8.48 41.40 -5.07
C PHE A 260 8.48 41.33 -6.62
N PRO A 261 8.89 42.38 -7.38
CA PRO A 261 8.55 42.51 -8.80
C PRO A 261 9.12 41.42 -9.70
N ASP A 262 10.34 40.95 -9.42
CA ASP A 262 11.02 39.96 -10.25
C ASP A 262 10.30 38.60 -10.23
N SER A 263 9.68 38.25 -9.09
CA SER A 263 8.85 37.05 -8.96
C SER A 263 7.44 37.20 -9.55
N LEU A 264 6.90 38.43 -9.57
CA LEU A 264 5.53 38.70 -9.97
C LEU A 264 5.28 38.36 -11.44
N GLY A 265 6.18 38.76 -12.36
CA GLY A 265 6.06 38.37 -13.78
C GLY A 265 6.10 36.86 -13.96
N ALA A 266 6.96 36.17 -13.20
CA ALA A 266 7.11 34.73 -13.28
C ALA A 266 5.94 33.95 -12.68
N SER A 267 5.14 34.56 -11.79
CA SER A 267 3.93 33.93 -11.24
C SER A 267 2.89 33.57 -12.31
N ALA A 268 2.92 34.20 -13.49
CA ALA A 268 2.11 33.81 -14.64
C ALA A 268 2.79 32.75 -15.54
N LEU A 269 4.12 32.67 -15.51
CA LEU A 269 4.90 31.76 -16.34
C LEU A 269 5.10 30.39 -15.68
N ALA A 270 5.48 30.35 -14.40
CA ALA A 270 5.72 29.12 -13.65
C ALA A 270 4.53 28.12 -13.68
N PRO A 271 3.25 28.56 -13.66
CA PRO A 271 2.10 27.66 -13.81
C PRO A 271 1.97 27.03 -15.21
N LYS A 272 2.73 27.46 -16.24
CA LYS A 272 2.76 26.77 -17.54
C LYS A 272 3.46 25.42 -17.46
N THR A 273 4.43 25.29 -16.56
CA THR A 273 5.17 24.04 -16.28
C THR A 273 4.81 23.44 -14.92
N THR A 274 3.86 24.04 -14.19
CA THR A 274 3.49 23.64 -12.82
C THR A 274 4.69 23.65 -11.87
N SER A 275 5.58 24.62 -12.07
CA SER A 275 6.83 24.76 -11.32
C SER A 275 6.68 25.67 -10.10
N PRO A 276 7.38 25.40 -8.99
CA PRO A 276 7.39 26.29 -7.84
C PRO A 276 8.28 27.52 -8.06
N ILE A 277 7.99 28.58 -7.30
CA ILE A 277 8.88 29.73 -7.07
C ILE A 277 9.49 29.58 -5.68
N ILE A 278 10.81 29.46 -5.63
CA ILE A 278 11.61 29.25 -4.43
C ILE A 278 12.35 30.53 -4.07
N PHE A 279 12.29 30.94 -2.80
CA PHE A 279 13.07 32.08 -2.33
C PHE A 279 14.52 31.70 -2.01
N VAL A 280 15.43 32.50 -2.54
CA VAL A 280 16.88 32.39 -2.34
C VAL A 280 17.46 33.76 -2.02
N ASP A 281 18.35 33.83 -1.04
CA ASP A 281 19.17 35.00 -0.75
C ASP A 281 20.53 34.52 -0.23
N SER A 282 21.53 35.40 -0.15
CA SER A 282 22.82 35.08 0.47
C SER A 282 22.87 35.61 1.90
N PRO A 283 23.25 34.78 2.90
CA PRO A 283 23.49 33.33 2.79
C PRO A 283 22.19 32.54 2.58
N MET A 284 22.26 31.44 1.81
CA MET A 284 21.06 30.63 1.51
C MET A 284 20.55 29.93 2.76
N SER A 285 19.25 30.04 3.02
CA SER A 285 18.61 29.43 4.20
C SER A 285 18.78 27.91 4.23
N TYR A 286 18.86 27.33 5.42
CA TYR A 286 18.93 25.87 5.57
C TYR A 286 17.70 25.17 4.96
N ALA A 287 16.51 25.74 5.12
CA ALA A 287 15.28 25.19 4.55
C ALA A 287 15.36 25.09 3.02
N THR A 288 15.81 26.16 2.34
CA THR A 288 16.00 26.17 0.89
C THR A 288 17.09 25.19 0.47
N GLN A 289 18.23 25.16 1.17
CA GLN A 289 19.31 24.21 0.85
C GLN A 289 18.85 22.75 0.98
N SER A 290 18.11 22.43 2.05
CA SER A 290 17.57 21.10 2.32
C SER A 290 16.54 20.69 1.25
N PHE A 291 15.67 21.62 0.85
CA PHE A 291 14.74 21.42 -0.26
C PHE A 291 15.50 21.09 -1.56
N LEU A 292 16.49 21.88 -1.94
CA LEU A 292 17.24 21.64 -3.17
C LEU A 292 17.98 20.29 -3.13
N LYS A 293 18.68 19.98 -2.04
CA LYS A 293 19.37 18.69 -1.86
C LYS A 293 18.41 17.50 -1.96
N SER A 294 17.22 17.63 -1.40
CA SER A 294 16.22 16.56 -1.39
C SER A 294 15.50 16.36 -2.73
N HIS A 295 15.64 17.24 -3.73
CA HIS A 295 14.93 17.13 -5.00
C HIS A 295 15.87 16.96 -6.21
N ILE A 296 15.33 16.38 -7.28
CA ILE A 296 15.97 16.37 -8.61
C ILE A 296 15.53 17.64 -9.33
N VAL A 297 16.46 18.57 -9.55
CA VAL A 297 16.22 19.85 -10.23
C VAL A 297 17.17 19.95 -11.41
N ASN A 298 16.61 20.10 -12.60
CA ASN A 298 17.34 20.08 -13.86
C ASN A 298 17.42 21.47 -14.50
N ASN A 299 16.39 22.29 -14.29
CA ASN A 299 16.31 23.64 -14.82
C ASN A 299 16.07 24.63 -13.68
N ILE A 300 16.92 25.64 -13.58
CA ILE A 300 16.76 26.74 -12.65
C ILE A 300 16.56 28.03 -13.44
N LYS A 301 15.40 28.64 -13.23
CA LYS A 301 15.02 29.92 -13.81
C LYS A 301 15.23 31.01 -12.79
N VAL A 302 16.30 31.79 -12.96
CA VAL A 302 16.68 32.87 -12.03
C VAL A 302 15.93 34.14 -12.37
N LEU A 303 15.30 34.75 -11.38
CA LEU A 303 14.48 35.95 -11.52
C LEU A 303 15.19 37.15 -10.90
N GLY A 304 15.52 38.12 -11.74
CA GLY A 304 16.23 39.33 -11.34
C GLY A 304 17.74 39.29 -11.60
N GLY A 305 18.35 40.47 -11.53
CA GLY A 305 19.80 40.63 -11.67
C GLY A 305 20.58 40.14 -10.44
N PRO A 306 21.93 40.22 -10.47
CA PRO A 306 22.79 39.81 -9.36
C PRO A 306 22.54 40.56 -8.04
N GLY A 307 21.96 41.76 -8.10
CA GLY A 307 21.55 42.51 -6.91
C GLY A 307 20.31 41.94 -6.21
N ALA A 308 19.45 41.23 -6.94
CA ALA A 308 18.32 40.49 -6.38
C ALA A 308 18.76 39.08 -5.99
N VAL A 309 19.10 38.25 -6.99
CA VAL A 309 19.64 36.90 -6.77
C VAL A 309 21.12 36.91 -7.08
N SER A 310 21.95 36.91 -6.03
CA SER A 310 23.41 36.92 -6.16
C SER A 310 23.92 35.72 -6.97
N TYR A 311 25.06 35.89 -7.65
CA TYR A 311 25.73 34.78 -8.34
C TYR A 311 26.07 33.64 -7.38
N GLU A 312 26.42 33.96 -6.13
CA GLU A 312 26.63 32.95 -5.09
C GLU A 312 25.36 32.11 -4.85
N SER A 313 24.21 32.76 -4.65
CA SER A 313 22.94 32.06 -4.45
C SER A 313 22.57 31.20 -5.67
N GLU A 314 22.80 31.72 -6.89
CA GLU A 314 22.62 30.96 -8.13
C GLU A 314 23.54 29.73 -8.18
N GLN A 315 24.83 29.87 -7.89
CA GLN A 315 25.78 28.75 -7.93
C GLN A 315 25.48 27.70 -6.86
N ILE A 316 25.09 28.12 -5.65
CA ILE A 316 24.63 27.19 -4.61
C ILE A 316 23.38 26.47 -5.12
N ALA A 317 22.39 27.19 -5.65
CA ALA A 317 21.15 26.59 -6.14
C ALA A 317 21.39 25.58 -7.27
N LYS A 318 22.35 25.86 -8.15
CA LYS A 318 22.75 24.99 -9.26
C LYS A 318 23.44 23.71 -8.81
N ASN A 319 24.26 23.77 -7.75
CA ASN A 319 25.11 22.66 -7.35
C ASN A 319 24.47 21.73 -6.31
N LEU A 320 23.51 22.22 -5.53
CA LEU A 320 22.85 21.46 -4.47
C LEU A 320 21.93 20.32 -4.91
N PRO A 321 21.17 20.41 -6.02
CA PRO A 321 20.22 19.37 -6.40
C PRO A 321 20.83 17.99 -6.53
N SER A 322 20.06 16.97 -6.16
CA SER A 322 20.48 15.58 -6.30
C SER A 322 20.49 15.16 -7.77
N ALA A 323 21.39 14.25 -8.14
CA ALA A 323 21.37 13.61 -9.46
C ALA A 323 20.66 12.26 -9.41
N VAL A 324 20.16 11.78 -10.56
CA VAL A 324 19.66 10.40 -10.68
C VAL A 324 20.84 9.44 -10.73
N ALA A 325 20.95 8.51 -9.78
CA ALA A 325 22.06 7.57 -9.67
C ALA A 325 21.76 6.21 -10.31
N SER A 326 20.56 5.68 -10.10
CA SER A 326 20.05 4.46 -10.75
C SER A 326 18.54 4.47 -10.77
N ILE A 327 17.97 3.69 -11.68
CA ILE A 327 16.54 3.57 -11.91
C ILE A 327 16.19 2.09 -11.76
N ASP A 328 15.15 1.77 -10.98
CA ASP A 328 14.63 0.42 -10.90
C ASP A 328 13.64 0.19 -12.05
N ASN A 329 13.71 -0.98 -12.69
CA ASN A 329 12.75 -1.36 -13.72
C ASN A 329 11.38 -1.57 -13.09
N ILE A 330 10.33 -1.00 -13.69
CA ILE A 330 8.95 -1.25 -13.25
C ILE A 330 8.35 -2.40 -14.06
N THR A 331 7.62 -3.29 -13.37
CA THR A 331 6.84 -4.36 -14.00
C THR A 331 5.42 -4.32 -13.49
N ASP A 332 4.47 -3.98 -14.36
CA ASP A 332 3.04 -4.05 -14.08
C ASP A 332 2.43 -5.31 -14.71
N THR A 333 1.30 -5.77 -14.16
CA THR A 333 0.59 -6.96 -14.67
C THR A 333 -0.90 -6.71 -14.71
N ILE A 334 -1.53 -6.99 -15.84
CA ILE A 334 -2.99 -6.91 -16.06
C ILE A 334 -3.48 -8.22 -16.70
N VAL A 335 -4.80 -8.44 -16.72
CA VAL A 335 -5.39 -9.48 -17.57
C VAL A 335 -5.77 -8.91 -18.94
N GLN A 336 -5.81 -9.78 -19.97
CA GLN A 336 -6.14 -9.38 -21.34
C GLN A 336 -7.45 -8.57 -21.40
N ASN A 337 -7.46 -7.54 -22.24
CA ASN A 337 -8.54 -6.57 -22.45
C ASN A 337 -8.74 -5.53 -21.34
N GLU A 338 -7.99 -5.59 -20.23
CA GLU A 338 -7.99 -4.48 -19.27
C GLU A 338 -7.34 -3.23 -19.88
N LYS A 339 -7.86 -2.06 -19.49
CA LYS A 339 -7.23 -0.78 -19.81
C LYS A 339 -6.02 -0.60 -18.91
N TYR A 340 -4.92 -0.12 -19.47
CA TYR A 340 -3.71 0.17 -18.72
C TYR A 340 -3.24 1.60 -19.00
N THR A 341 -2.82 2.28 -17.94
CA THR A 341 -2.15 3.57 -17.99
C THR A 341 -1.00 3.50 -16.98
N PRO A 342 0.26 3.69 -17.41
CA PRO A 342 1.39 3.67 -16.50
C PRO A 342 1.29 4.80 -15.48
N LYS A 343 1.85 4.58 -14.29
CA LYS A 343 1.91 5.63 -13.26
C LYS A 343 2.72 6.82 -13.77
N PRO A 344 2.28 8.07 -13.57
CA PRO A 344 2.99 9.26 -14.05
C PRO A 344 4.33 9.49 -13.34
N THR A 345 4.59 8.75 -12.26
CA THR A 345 5.78 8.84 -11.43
C THR A 345 6.48 7.49 -11.28
N MET A 346 7.76 7.54 -10.94
CA MET A 346 8.53 6.36 -10.54
C MET A 346 9.51 6.67 -9.42
N ILE A 347 9.91 5.63 -8.69
CA ILE A 347 10.94 5.75 -7.66
C ILE A 347 12.32 5.51 -8.30
N ILE A 348 13.22 6.46 -8.13
CA ILE A 348 14.64 6.36 -8.52
C ILE A 348 15.52 6.35 -7.28
N THR A 349 16.75 5.86 -7.44
CA THR A 349 17.81 6.09 -6.44
C THR A 349 18.56 7.36 -6.84
N ALA A 350 18.61 8.34 -5.94
CA ALA A 350 19.37 9.56 -6.12
C ALA A 350 20.86 9.38 -5.79
N SER A 351 21.69 10.35 -6.15
CA SER A 351 23.14 10.34 -5.92
C SER A 351 23.56 10.29 -4.45
N ASP A 352 22.67 10.72 -3.55
CA ASP A 352 22.84 10.59 -2.10
C ASP A 352 22.41 9.20 -1.55
N GLY A 353 21.98 8.29 -2.43
CA GLY A 353 21.51 6.94 -2.08
C GLY A 353 20.04 6.88 -1.67
N SER A 354 19.36 8.03 -1.51
CA SER A 354 17.95 8.06 -1.13
C SER A 354 17.03 7.65 -2.30
N LYS A 355 15.88 7.06 -1.96
CA LYS A 355 14.84 6.75 -2.93
C LYS A 355 13.94 7.98 -3.11
N LYS A 356 13.77 8.45 -4.34
CA LYS A 356 12.99 9.65 -4.67
C LYS A 356 11.95 9.35 -5.74
N GLU A 357 10.73 9.85 -5.55
CA GLU A 357 9.70 9.79 -6.58
C GLU A 357 9.91 10.93 -7.59
N VAL A 358 9.91 10.61 -8.88
CA VAL A 358 10.12 11.56 -9.97
C VAL A 358 9.08 11.36 -11.07
N ASN A 359 8.71 12.45 -11.74
CA ASN A 359 7.79 12.41 -12.87
C ASN A 359 8.43 11.81 -14.13
N VAL A 360 7.65 11.05 -14.89
CA VAL A 360 8.07 10.39 -16.12
C VAL A 360 7.10 10.72 -17.25
N ASP A 361 7.63 11.19 -18.37
CA ASP A 361 6.89 11.26 -19.64
C ASP A 361 6.99 9.92 -20.35
N TRP A 362 5.92 9.13 -20.32
CA TRP A 362 5.87 7.84 -21.01
C TRP A 362 5.66 8.02 -22.51
N ASN A 363 6.56 7.43 -23.30
CA ASN A 363 6.38 7.28 -24.74
C ASN A 363 5.53 6.04 -25.02
N LEU A 364 4.22 6.20 -24.82
CA LEU A 364 3.24 5.15 -25.09
C LEU A 364 3.01 5.02 -26.59
N THR A 365 3.79 4.18 -27.26
CA THR A 365 3.27 3.51 -28.46
C THR A 365 2.05 2.68 -28.02
N LYS A 366 0.91 2.78 -28.73
CA LYS A 366 -0.37 2.18 -28.30
C LYS A 366 -0.19 0.72 -27.83
N ILE A 367 -0.24 0.51 -26.52
CA ILE A 367 -0.18 -0.83 -25.92
C ILE A 367 -1.49 -1.55 -26.27
N ASN A 368 -1.41 -2.64 -27.02
CA ASN A 368 -2.57 -3.42 -27.39
C ASN A 368 -2.85 -4.51 -26.36
N THR A 369 -3.61 -4.18 -25.32
CA THR A 369 -3.96 -5.12 -24.25
C THR A 369 -4.91 -6.25 -24.69
N SER A 370 -5.42 -6.23 -25.94
CA SER A 370 -6.19 -7.34 -26.50
C SER A 370 -5.35 -8.56 -26.90
N LYS A 371 -4.01 -8.43 -26.92
CA LYS A 371 -3.11 -9.57 -27.13
C LYS A 371 -2.32 -9.84 -25.85
N PRO A 372 -2.33 -11.06 -25.31
CA PRO A 372 -1.48 -11.41 -24.18
C PRO A 372 0.00 -11.36 -24.57
N GLY A 373 0.87 -11.10 -23.60
CA GLY A 373 2.31 -11.01 -23.84
C GLY A 373 3.01 -10.01 -22.93
N ILE A 374 4.28 -9.75 -23.26
CA ILE A 374 5.13 -8.78 -22.58
C ILE A 374 5.29 -7.57 -23.50
N TYR A 375 4.91 -6.41 -22.99
CA TYR A 375 5.06 -5.12 -23.68
C TYR A 375 6.10 -4.30 -22.95
N THR A 376 7.09 -3.80 -23.66
CA THR A 376 8.04 -2.84 -23.12
C THR A 376 7.80 -1.49 -23.75
N PHE A 377 7.77 -0.45 -22.93
CA PHE A 377 7.68 0.92 -23.39
C PHE A 377 8.70 1.77 -22.63
N THR A 378 9.13 2.83 -23.28
CA THR A 378 10.11 3.75 -22.71
C THR A 378 9.41 4.99 -22.17
N GLY A 379 10.03 5.62 -21.19
CA GLY A 379 9.69 6.97 -20.76
C GLY A 379 10.96 7.78 -20.59
N THR A 380 10.80 9.08 -20.39
CA THR A 380 11.90 9.99 -20.06
C THR A 380 11.59 10.61 -18.71
N ILE A 381 12.55 10.56 -17.76
CA ILE A 381 12.39 11.28 -16.49
C ILE A 381 12.40 12.77 -16.82
N HIS A 382 11.37 13.50 -16.34
CA HIS A 382 11.20 14.93 -16.63
C HIS A 382 12.49 15.72 -16.40
N GLY A 383 12.86 16.51 -17.40
CA GLY A 383 14.03 17.39 -17.35
C GLY A 383 15.39 16.67 -17.43
N THR A 384 15.44 15.36 -17.66
CA THR A 384 16.70 14.62 -17.85
C THR A 384 16.77 13.98 -19.24
N ASP A 385 17.97 13.60 -19.67
CA ASP A 385 18.18 12.72 -20.82
C ASP A 385 18.01 11.23 -20.48
N LYS A 386 17.67 10.91 -19.22
CA LYS A 386 17.56 9.53 -18.75
C LYS A 386 16.26 8.91 -19.23
N THR A 387 16.44 7.91 -20.10
CA THR A 387 15.36 7.03 -20.54
C THR A 387 15.14 5.93 -19.52
N VAL A 388 13.88 5.63 -19.24
CA VAL A 388 13.44 4.56 -18.35
C VAL A 388 12.69 3.52 -19.16
N ILE A 389 12.78 2.27 -18.75
CA ILE A 389 12.09 1.15 -19.41
C ILE A 389 11.08 0.58 -18.42
N ALA A 390 9.84 0.47 -18.86
CA ALA A 390 8.77 -0.20 -18.14
C ALA A 390 8.33 -1.46 -18.89
N THR A 391 7.96 -2.47 -18.11
CA THR A 391 7.42 -3.73 -18.62
C THR A 391 5.97 -3.88 -18.18
N LEU A 392 5.06 -4.11 -19.12
CA LEU A 392 3.69 -4.54 -18.85
C LEU A 392 3.54 -6.00 -19.27
N ARG A 393 3.11 -6.84 -18.32
CA ARG A 393 2.70 -8.22 -18.57
C ARG A 393 1.19 -8.32 -18.70
N VAL A 394 0.71 -8.68 -19.89
CA VAL A 394 -0.72 -8.95 -20.15
C VAL A 394 -0.93 -10.45 -20.06
N LYS A 395 -1.60 -10.90 -19.00
CA LYS A 395 -1.93 -12.32 -18.77
C LYS A 395 -3.02 -12.77 -19.76
N PRO A 396 -2.89 -13.95 -20.39
CA PRO A 396 -3.93 -14.52 -21.23
C PRO A 396 -5.16 -14.89 -20.41
N ILE A 397 -6.32 -14.98 -21.06
CA ILE A 397 -7.58 -15.46 -20.46
C ILE A 397 -7.97 -16.82 -21.06
N PRO A 398 -8.80 -17.61 -20.35
CA PRO A 398 -9.36 -18.83 -20.92
C PRO A 398 -10.28 -18.51 -22.11
N TYR A 399 -10.11 -19.18 -23.24
CA TYR A 399 -11.07 -19.08 -24.37
C TYR A 399 -11.81 -20.39 -24.65
N LYS A 400 -11.23 -21.51 -24.22
CA LYS A 400 -11.85 -22.83 -24.37
C LYS A 400 -11.51 -23.69 -23.17
N ILE A 401 -12.54 -24.31 -22.61
CA ILE A 401 -12.43 -25.32 -21.56
C ILE A 401 -13.25 -26.51 -22.07
N ASP A 402 -12.60 -27.66 -22.19
CA ASP A 402 -13.27 -28.88 -22.65
C ASP A 402 -14.16 -29.43 -21.52
N ASP A 403 -15.30 -30.02 -21.88
CA ASP A 403 -16.19 -30.68 -20.92
C ASP A 403 -15.43 -31.82 -20.23
N LEU A 404 -15.59 -31.92 -18.91
CA LEU A 404 -14.94 -32.96 -18.13
C LEU A 404 -15.87 -34.17 -18.02
N THR A 405 -15.32 -35.37 -18.16
CA THR A 405 -16.04 -36.62 -17.87
C THR A 405 -15.27 -37.39 -16.81
N MET A 406 -15.97 -37.76 -15.74
CA MET A 406 -15.39 -38.54 -14.65
C MET A 406 -16.31 -39.71 -14.31
N THR A 407 -15.72 -40.77 -13.76
CA THR A 407 -16.46 -41.94 -13.26
C THR A 407 -16.23 -42.08 -11.77
N ALA A 408 -17.29 -42.39 -11.02
CA ALA A 408 -17.19 -42.72 -9.60
C ALA A 408 -17.97 -44.00 -9.29
N SER A 409 -17.59 -44.68 -8.22
CA SER A 409 -18.36 -45.82 -7.72
C SER A 409 -19.55 -45.34 -6.89
N SER A 410 -20.68 -46.01 -7.03
CA SER A 410 -21.88 -45.80 -6.22
C SER A 410 -21.54 -45.71 -4.72
N ARG A 411 -22.17 -44.75 -4.01
CA ARG A 411 -22.05 -44.54 -2.56
C ARG A 411 -20.68 -44.12 -2.02
N GLN A 412 -19.69 -43.85 -2.87
CA GLN A 412 -18.42 -43.26 -2.44
C GLN A 412 -18.45 -41.72 -2.50
N PHE A 413 -17.59 -41.09 -1.70
CA PHE A 413 -17.41 -39.65 -1.70
C PHE A 413 -16.70 -39.20 -2.98
N PHE A 414 -17.19 -38.14 -3.62
CA PHE A 414 -16.60 -37.61 -4.84
C PHE A 414 -16.35 -36.11 -4.69
N ASN A 415 -15.07 -35.73 -4.81
CA ASN A 415 -14.65 -34.34 -4.85
C ASN A 415 -14.60 -33.88 -6.31
N VAL A 416 -15.40 -32.84 -6.61
CA VAL A 416 -15.26 -32.10 -7.87
C VAL A 416 -13.88 -31.43 -7.92
N PRO A 417 -13.21 -31.39 -9.08
CA PRO A 417 -11.84 -30.89 -9.18
C PRO A 417 -11.79 -29.38 -8.90
N SER A 418 -10.83 -28.90 -8.11
CA SER A 418 -10.68 -27.47 -7.78
C SER A 418 -10.07 -26.62 -8.90
N THR A 419 -9.45 -27.27 -9.89
CA THR A 419 -8.91 -26.63 -11.10
C THR A 419 -9.26 -27.46 -12.33
N ILE A 420 -9.33 -26.81 -13.48
CA ILE A 420 -9.55 -27.47 -14.78
C ILE A 420 -8.56 -26.94 -15.83
N GLN A 421 -8.18 -27.81 -16.76
CA GLN A 421 -7.28 -27.43 -17.83
C GLN A 421 -8.04 -26.56 -18.83
N ALA A 422 -7.61 -25.30 -18.96
CA ALA A 422 -8.11 -24.38 -19.97
C ALA A 422 -7.09 -24.17 -21.09
N GLN A 423 -7.60 -24.01 -22.30
CA GLN A 423 -6.84 -23.45 -23.42
C GLN A 423 -6.93 -21.93 -23.32
N MET A 424 -5.76 -21.30 -23.25
CA MET A 424 -5.60 -19.87 -23.04
C MET A 424 -5.46 -19.15 -24.38
N THR A 425 -5.79 -17.87 -24.43
CA THR A 425 -5.74 -17.05 -25.65
C THR A 425 -4.34 -16.90 -26.27
N ASP A 426 -3.28 -17.20 -25.53
CA ASP A 426 -1.90 -17.26 -26.05
C ASP A 426 -1.53 -18.65 -26.63
N GLY A 427 -2.48 -19.58 -26.69
CA GLY A 427 -2.29 -20.94 -27.19
C GLY A 427 -1.77 -21.93 -26.13
N THR A 428 -1.43 -21.47 -24.92
CA THR A 428 -0.99 -22.36 -23.84
C THR A 428 -2.15 -23.12 -23.20
N LYS A 429 -1.84 -24.22 -22.51
CA LYS A 429 -2.79 -24.93 -21.64
C LYS A 429 -2.39 -24.71 -20.19
N THR A 430 -3.32 -24.19 -19.38
CA THR A 430 -3.07 -23.83 -17.98
C THR A 430 -4.18 -24.35 -17.09
N GLN A 431 -3.85 -24.82 -15.88
CA GLN A 431 -4.85 -25.16 -14.87
C GLN A 431 -5.44 -23.86 -14.30
N VAL A 432 -6.74 -23.67 -14.44
CA VAL A 432 -7.46 -22.51 -13.93
C VAL A 432 -8.40 -22.93 -12.81
N PRO A 433 -8.54 -22.12 -11.74
CA PRO A 433 -9.52 -22.38 -10.70
C PRO A 433 -10.93 -22.46 -11.27
N VAL A 434 -11.71 -23.42 -10.78
CA VAL A 434 -13.14 -23.55 -11.11
C VAL A 434 -13.94 -23.58 -9.82
N THR A 435 -14.98 -22.76 -9.77
CA THR A 435 -15.97 -22.77 -8.69
C THR A 435 -17.19 -23.50 -9.19
N TRP A 436 -17.50 -24.65 -8.59
CA TRP A 436 -18.67 -25.44 -8.97
C TRP A 436 -19.93 -24.90 -8.29
N ASP A 437 -21.06 -24.87 -9.02
CA ASP A 437 -22.36 -24.43 -8.50
C ASP A 437 -22.82 -25.30 -7.31
N TYR A 438 -22.35 -26.55 -7.25
CA TYR A 438 -22.64 -27.51 -6.20
C TYR A 438 -21.31 -28.12 -5.69
N GLY A 439 -21.13 -28.16 -4.36
CA GLY A 439 -19.91 -28.66 -3.70
C GLY A 439 -19.77 -30.19 -3.73
N SER A 440 -18.99 -30.76 -2.80
CA SER A 440 -18.72 -32.19 -2.71
C SER A 440 -19.99 -33.04 -2.61
N GLN A 441 -19.97 -34.23 -3.20
CA GLN A 441 -21.13 -35.12 -3.28
C GLN A 441 -20.86 -36.43 -2.51
N SER A 442 -21.85 -36.92 -1.76
CA SER A 442 -21.81 -38.20 -1.05
C SER A 442 -23.12 -38.97 -1.28
N GLY A 443 -23.06 -40.31 -1.30
CA GLY A 443 -24.26 -41.14 -1.39
C GLY A 443 -24.93 -41.19 -2.77
N ASN A 444 -24.25 -40.77 -3.84
CA ASN A 444 -24.80 -40.78 -5.20
C ASN A 444 -25.23 -42.20 -5.61
N LYS A 445 -26.48 -42.34 -6.04
CA LYS A 445 -26.99 -43.58 -6.67
C LYS A 445 -26.37 -43.76 -8.06
N PRO A 446 -26.31 -44.99 -8.60
CA PRO A 446 -25.90 -45.20 -9.98
C PRO A 446 -26.71 -44.32 -10.94
N GLY A 447 -26.03 -43.63 -11.86
CA GLY A 447 -26.64 -42.62 -12.71
C GLY A 447 -25.65 -41.61 -13.27
N VAL A 448 -26.14 -40.71 -14.12
CA VAL A 448 -25.35 -39.63 -14.73
C VAL A 448 -25.72 -38.30 -14.07
N TYR A 449 -24.72 -37.62 -13.53
CA TYR A 449 -24.86 -36.32 -12.88
C TYR A 449 -24.12 -35.26 -13.70
N ILE A 450 -24.70 -34.08 -13.82
CA ILE A 450 -24.10 -32.95 -14.54
C ILE A 450 -23.87 -31.82 -13.54
N PHE A 451 -22.64 -31.37 -13.44
CA PHE A 451 -22.24 -30.21 -12.66
C PHE A 451 -21.85 -29.08 -13.60
N TYR A 452 -22.21 -27.87 -13.20
CA TYR A 452 -21.77 -26.66 -13.87
C TYR A 452 -20.85 -25.87 -12.95
N GLY A 453 -19.81 -25.28 -13.52
CA GLY A 453 -18.85 -24.45 -12.80
C GLY A 453 -18.55 -23.15 -13.53
N THR A 454 -18.13 -22.15 -12.78
CA THR A 454 -17.69 -20.85 -13.28
C THR A 454 -16.17 -20.74 -13.17
N VAL A 455 -15.57 -20.10 -14.18
CA VAL A 455 -14.13 -19.81 -14.24
C VAL A 455 -13.98 -18.31 -14.50
N ASP A 456 -13.11 -17.65 -13.74
CA ASP A 456 -12.87 -16.21 -13.90
C ASP A 456 -12.43 -15.85 -15.32
N ASN A 457 -12.98 -14.76 -15.85
CA ASN A 457 -12.72 -14.26 -17.20
C ASN A 457 -13.05 -15.25 -18.34
N TYR A 458 -13.86 -16.28 -18.06
CA TYR A 458 -14.42 -17.19 -19.06
C TYR A 458 -15.94 -16.99 -19.16
N SER A 459 -16.44 -16.70 -20.35
CA SER A 459 -17.84 -16.28 -20.56
C SER A 459 -18.87 -17.43 -20.49
N LYS A 460 -18.42 -18.69 -20.47
CA LYS A 460 -19.29 -19.87 -20.47
C LYS A 460 -19.16 -20.63 -19.15
N LYS A 461 -20.19 -21.39 -18.79
CA LYS A 461 -20.05 -22.38 -17.72
C LYS A 461 -19.27 -23.60 -18.21
N VAL A 462 -18.46 -24.16 -17.33
CA VAL A 462 -17.77 -25.44 -17.51
C VAL A 462 -18.74 -26.55 -17.12
N LYS A 463 -18.80 -27.63 -17.91
CA LYS A 463 -19.64 -28.79 -17.62
C LYS A 463 -18.77 -29.98 -17.20
N LEU A 464 -19.15 -30.62 -16.10
CA LEU A 464 -18.61 -31.91 -15.66
C LEU A 464 -19.74 -32.95 -15.70
N THR A 465 -19.53 -34.03 -16.45
CA THR A 465 -20.41 -35.20 -16.47
C THR A 465 -19.80 -36.29 -15.58
N LEU A 466 -20.46 -36.61 -14.47
CA LEU A 466 -20.07 -37.68 -13.57
C LEU A 466 -20.95 -38.90 -13.84
N THR A 467 -20.34 -40.00 -14.28
CA THR A 467 -21.04 -41.30 -14.40
C THR A 467 -20.77 -42.13 -13.16
N VAL A 468 -21.81 -42.40 -12.39
CA VAL A 468 -21.73 -43.25 -11.20
C VAL A 468 -22.14 -44.67 -11.60
N THR A 469 -21.18 -45.61 -11.56
CA THR A 469 -21.43 -47.01 -11.87
C THR A 469 -21.54 -47.84 -10.60
N ASP A 470 -22.40 -48.86 -10.65
CA ASP A 470 -22.46 -49.88 -9.61
C ASP A 470 -21.39 -50.92 -9.94
N ASN A 471 -20.24 -50.87 -9.27
CA ASN A 471 -19.23 -51.90 -9.40
C ASN A 471 -19.72 -53.13 -8.63
N GLY A 472 -20.50 -53.95 -9.32
CA GLY A 472 -21.12 -55.17 -8.81
C GLY A 472 -20.15 -56.24 -8.35
N THR A 473 -19.48 -56.01 -7.22
CA THR A 473 -18.76 -57.05 -6.46
C THR A 473 -19.44 -57.24 -5.12
N ASN A 474 -20.43 -58.15 -5.08
CA ASN A 474 -20.93 -58.77 -3.85
C ASN A 474 -19.92 -59.78 -3.27
N SER A 475 -18.62 -59.44 -3.24
CA SER A 475 -17.69 -60.18 -2.39
C SER A 475 -17.73 -59.53 -1.02
N LYS A 476 -18.53 -60.13 -0.12
CA LYS A 476 -18.46 -59.81 1.31
C LYS A 476 -17.05 -60.13 1.77
N VAL A 477 -16.20 -59.11 1.87
CA VAL A 477 -14.87 -59.20 2.49
C VAL A 477 -14.98 -58.78 3.96
N ILE A 478 -14.09 -59.31 4.78
CA ILE A 478 -14.02 -59.02 6.22
C ILE A 478 -13.65 -57.53 6.38
N LYS A 479 -14.53 -56.75 7.02
CA LYS A 479 -14.34 -55.33 7.33
C LYS A 479 -13.52 -55.15 8.60
N THR A 480 -13.84 -55.91 9.64
CA THR A 480 -13.09 -55.90 10.91
C THR A 480 -13.36 -57.17 11.71
N ILE A 481 -12.45 -57.51 12.61
CA ILE A 481 -12.63 -58.56 13.63
C ILE A 481 -12.26 -57.94 14.97
N ASN A 482 -13.22 -57.95 15.91
CA ASN A 482 -12.99 -57.38 17.23
C ASN A 482 -12.08 -58.30 18.07
N ASN A 483 -11.20 -57.69 18.86
CA ASN A 483 -10.40 -58.41 19.84
C ASN A 483 -11.29 -59.04 20.92
N ILE A 484 -10.83 -60.16 21.47
CA ILE A 484 -11.59 -60.97 22.42
C ILE A 484 -11.03 -60.78 23.82
N LYS A 485 -11.90 -60.48 24.78
CA LYS A 485 -11.56 -60.44 26.20
C LYS A 485 -12.37 -61.49 26.96
N ARG A 486 -11.69 -62.29 27.78
CA ARG A 486 -12.29 -63.37 28.57
C ARG A 486 -11.72 -63.38 29.98
N THR A 487 -12.57 -63.68 30.95
CA THR A 487 -12.20 -63.81 32.36
C THR A 487 -12.64 -65.17 32.86
N VAL A 488 -11.72 -65.93 33.48
CA VAL A 488 -11.98 -67.26 34.04
C VAL A 488 -11.35 -67.39 35.41
N SER A 489 -11.87 -68.28 36.26
CA SER A 489 -11.31 -68.49 37.60
C SER A 489 -10.07 -69.39 37.61
N VAL A 490 -9.95 -70.29 36.63
CA VAL A 490 -8.84 -71.24 36.50
C VAL A 490 -8.45 -71.35 35.03
N LYS A 491 -7.16 -71.22 34.70
CA LYS A 491 -6.70 -71.15 33.31
C LYS A 491 -7.07 -72.37 32.47
N SER A 492 -6.94 -73.58 33.01
CA SER A 492 -7.24 -74.83 32.32
C SER A 492 -8.71 -75.00 31.90
N SER A 493 -9.61 -74.17 32.44
CA SER A 493 -11.03 -74.15 32.03
C SER A 493 -11.26 -73.41 30.71
N PHE A 494 -10.28 -72.64 30.23
CA PHE A 494 -10.40 -71.88 29.00
C PHE A 494 -9.76 -72.61 27.82
N THR A 495 -10.52 -72.76 26.74
CA THR A 495 -10.02 -73.24 25.45
C THR A 495 -10.05 -72.08 24.45
N LEU A 496 -8.96 -71.93 23.69
CA LEU A 496 -8.90 -70.91 22.65
C LEU A 496 -9.98 -71.19 21.59
N PRO A 497 -10.75 -70.17 21.18
CA PRO A 497 -11.81 -70.38 20.20
C PRO A 497 -11.21 -70.71 18.83
N SER A 498 -11.78 -71.70 18.14
CA SER A 498 -11.37 -72.09 16.78
C SER A 498 -11.90 -71.16 15.69
N THR A 499 -12.87 -70.30 16.03
CA THR A 499 -13.46 -69.29 15.14
C THR A 499 -13.68 -67.97 15.87
N VAL A 500 -13.71 -66.87 15.14
CA VAL A 500 -14.01 -65.52 15.63
C VAL A 500 -15.10 -64.89 14.79
N THR A 501 -15.84 -63.94 15.36
CA THR A 501 -16.90 -63.23 14.61
C THR A 501 -16.30 -62.06 13.83
N ALA A 502 -16.34 -62.15 12.51
CA ALA A 502 -15.99 -61.07 11.60
C ALA A 502 -17.22 -60.21 11.29
N ILE A 503 -17.02 -58.90 11.24
CA ILE A 503 -17.99 -57.96 10.67
C ILE A 503 -17.62 -57.79 9.20
N MET A 504 -18.58 -58.02 8.32
CA MET A 504 -18.40 -57.92 6.87
C MET A 504 -18.61 -56.47 6.39
N THR A 505 -18.21 -56.18 5.16
CA THR A 505 -18.37 -54.85 4.53
C THR A 505 -19.81 -54.34 4.45
N ASP A 506 -20.81 -55.22 4.54
CA ASP A 506 -22.24 -54.89 4.61
C ASP A 506 -22.79 -54.76 6.04
N ASN A 507 -21.92 -54.78 7.05
CA ASN A 507 -22.22 -54.81 8.49
C ASN A 507 -22.93 -56.08 9.00
N SER A 508 -23.08 -57.13 8.17
CA SER A 508 -23.48 -58.46 8.67
C SER A 508 -22.33 -59.12 9.43
N THR A 509 -22.64 -60.05 10.33
CA THR A 509 -21.64 -60.81 11.09
C THR A 509 -21.48 -62.22 10.53
N GLN A 510 -20.24 -62.71 10.42
CA GLN A 510 -19.92 -64.05 9.94
C GLN A 510 -18.87 -64.71 10.85
N SER A 511 -19.05 -65.98 11.19
CA SER A 511 -18.03 -66.74 11.94
C SER A 511 -16.93 -67.22 10.99
N VAL A 512 -15.67 -66.93 11.32
CA VAL A 512 -14.50 -67.23 10.48
C VAL A 512 -13.42 -67.97 11.27
N PRO A 513 -12.70 -68.94 10.68
CA PRO A 513 -11.63 -69.68 11.36
C PRO A 513 -10.47 -68.78 11.78
N VAL A 514 -9.93 -69.02 12.98
CA VAL A 514 -8.74 -68.31 13.50
C VAL A 514 -7.65 -69.31 13.86
N THR A 515 -6.40 -68.96 13.58
CA THR A 515 -5.21 -69.69 14.05
C THR A 515 -4.45 -68.81 15.02
N TRP A 516 -4.35 -69.26 16.29
CA TRP A 516 -3.67 -68.52 17.35
C TRP A 516 -2.17 -68.85 17.39
N GLY A 517 -1.36 -67.82 17.62
CA GLY A 517 0.07 -67.92 17.86
C GLY A 517 0.39 -68.32 19.29
N ALA A 518 1.68 -68.21 19.64
CA ALA A 518 2.18 -68.56 20.97
C ALA A 518 1.59 -67.66 22.07
N GLU A 519 1.46 -68.23 23.27
CA GLU A 519 1.01 -67.53 24.47
C GLU A 519 2.06 -66.56 24.98
N ASN A 520 1.64 -65.33 25.31
CA ASN A 520 2.43 -64.38 26.09
C ASN A 520 1.82 -64.23 27.50
N LYS A 521 2.59 -64.59 28.54
CA LYS A 521 2.17 -64.58 29.94
C LYS A 521 2.66 -63.31 30.67
N TYR A 522 1.77 -62.68 31.43
CA TYR A 522 2.09 -61.58 32.34
C TYR A 522 2.09 -62.04 33.80
N ALA A 523 2.82 -61.30 34.65
CA ALA A 523 3.08 -61.67 36.04
C ALA A 523 1.82 -61.76 36.93
N THR A 524 0.72 -61.16 36.52
CA THR A 524 -0.52 -61.02 37.30
C THR A 524 -1.61 -62.01 36.88
N GLY A 525 -1.33 -63.09 36.14
CA GLY A 525 -2.37 -64.03 35.70
C GLY A 525 -3.18 -63.56 34.49
N VAL A 526 -2.63 -62.62 33.71
CA VAL A 526 -3.15 -62.19 32.41
C VAL A 526 -2.33 -62.84 31.29
N TYR A 527 -3.02 -63.32 30.25
CA TYR A 527 -2.44 -64.01 29.11
C TYR A 527 -2.93 -63.38 27.82
N THR A 528 -2.07 -63.26 26.82
CA THR A 528 -2.43 -62.73 25.49
C THR A 528 -2.03 -63.67 24.37
N TYR A 529 -2.82 -63.65 23.30
CA TYR A 529 -2.62 -64.44 22.09
C TYR A 529 -2.90 -63.58 20.86
N GLU A 530 -2.09 -63.74 19.82
CA GLU A 530 -2.34 -63.13 18.51
C GLU A 530 -2.83 -64.19 17.52
N GLY A 531 -3.96 -63.92 16.88
CA GLY A 531 -4.63 -64.78 15.92
C GLY A 531 -4.49 -64.26 14.49
N THR A 532 -4.48 -65.19 13.53
CA THR A 532 -4.55 -64.91 12.10
C THR A 532 -5.82 -65.50 11.50
N VAL A 533 -6.43 -64.78 10.56
CA VAL A 533 -7.65 -65.19 9.86
C VAL A 533 -7.43 -65.06 8.36
N ASN A 534 -7.71 -66.13 7.61
CA ASN A 534 -7.52 -66.13 6.16
C ASN A 534 -8.47 -65.13 5.49
N GLY A 535 -7.95 -64.25 4.64
CA GLY A 535 -8.72 -63.18 3.99
C GLY A 535 -8.90 -61.90 4.84
N TYR A 536 -8.28 -61.81 6.02
CA TYR A 536 -8.16 -60.58 6.81
C TYR A 536 -6.67 -60.25 6.97
N SER A 537 -6.26 -59.05 6.56
CA SER A 537 -4.86 -58.63 6.62
C SER A 537 -4.37 -58.29 8.03
N GLY A 538 -5.29 -58.02 8.97
CA GLY A 538 -4.99 -57.71 10.37
C GLY A 538 -4.78 -58.95 11.25
N LYS A 539 -4.28 -58.74 12.47
CA LYS A 539 -4.23 -59.74 13.53
C LYS A 539 -5.45 -59.59 14.45
N VAL A 540 -5.84 -60.68 15.10
CA VAL A 540 -6.90 -60.68 16.13
C VAL A 540 -6.25 -60.89 17.48
N GLY A 541 -6.45 -60.00 18.43
CA GLY A 541 -5.95 -60.15 19.80
C GLY A 541 -6.95 -60.89 20.69
N LEU A 542 -6.47 -61.80 21.54
CA LEU A 542 -7.23 -62.36 22.65
C LEU A 542 -6.51 -62.10 23.96
N MET A 543 -7.21 -61.52 24.92
CA MET A 543 -6.76 -61.35 26.30
C MET A 543 -7.59 -62.23 27.24
N LEU A 544 -6.90 -63.08 27.99
CA LEU A 544 -7.47 -63.96 29.00
C LEU A 544 -7.01 -63.52 30.39
N ILE A 545 -7.95 -63.20 31.27
CA ILE A 545 -7.72 -62.82 32.67
C ILE A 545 -8.07 -64.02 33.55
N VAL A 546 -7.12 -64.51 34.35
CA VAL A 546 -7.32 -65.66 35.24
C VAL A 546 -7.36 -65.17 36.69
N THR A 547 -8.56 -65.01 37.25
CA THR A 547 -8.74 -64.39 38.57
C THR A 547 -8.16 -65.21 39.72
N GLY A 548 -8.15 -66.55 39.60
CA GLY A 548 -7.51 -67.45 40.56
C GLY A 548 -5.98 -67.38 40.58
N GLU A 549 -5.36 -66.73 39.59
CA GLU A 549 -3.91 -66.45 39.55
C GLU A 549 -3.59 -64.98 39.90
N GLY A 550 -4.55 -64.24 40.44
CA GLY A 550 -4.40 -62.82 40.76
C GLY A 550 -4.74 -61.87 39.61
N GLY A 551 -5.31 -62.38 38.50
CA GLY A 551 -5.72 -61.61 37.34
C GLY A 551 -6.81 -60.61 37.67
N GLN A 552 -6.54 -59.32 37.47
CA GLN A 552 -7.50 -58.24 37.59
C GLN A 552 -7.69 -57.57 36.22
N ASP A 553 -8.90 -57.07 35.95
CA ASP A 553 -9.21 -56.34 34.71
C ASP A 553 -8.43 -55.01 34.67
N PRO A 554 -7.53 -54.79 33.70
CA PRO A 554 -6.69 -53.61 33.66
C PRO A 554 -7.41 -52.44 32.96
N ASN A 555 -7.96 -51.51 33.74
CA ASN A 555 -8.17 -50.11 33.30
C ASN A 555 -6.94 -49.23 33.67
N ASP A 556 -5.75 -49.82 33.78
CA ASP A 556 -4.50 -49.17 34.23
C ASP A 556 -3.64 -48.71 33.03
N PRO A 557 -3.34 -47.40 32.88
CA PRO A 557 -2.55 -46.84 31.78
C PRO A 557 -1.03 -47.15 31.81
N ASN A 558 -0.52 -47.92 32.78
CA ASN A 558 0.91 -48.31 32.86
C ASN A 558 1.24 -49.74 32.37
N TYR A 559 0.31 -50.45 31.73
CA TYR A 559 0.61 -51.66 30.96
C TYR A 559 0.78 -51.34 29.46
N PRO A 560 1.74 -51.97 28.75
CA PRO A 560 2.09 -51.60 27.38
C PRO A 560 0.84 -51.68 26.49
N ASP A 561 0.54 -50.52 25.89
CA ASP A 561 -0.50 -50.20 24.92
C ASP A 561 -1.55 -51.30 24.68
N ASN A 562 -2.81 -50.98 24.99
CA ASN A 562 -3.97 -51.51 24.27
C ASN A 562 -3.55 -51.66 22.80
N PRO A 563 -3.44 -52.89 22.25
CA PRO A 563 -2.64 -53.12 21.04
C PRO A 563 -3.08 -52.12 19.97
N PRO A 564 -2.13 -51.41 19.32
CA PRO A 564 -2.47 -50.40 18.34
C PRO A 564 -3.44 -51.01 17.34
N ASP A 565 -4.52 -50.27 17.04
CA ASP A 565 -5.57 -50.71 16.14
C ASP A 565 -4.94 -51.34 14.88
N PRO A 566 -5.08 -52.67 14.68
CA PRO A 566 -4.45 -53.37 13.57
C PRO A 566 -5.00 -52.92 12.20
N ASN A 567 -5.99 -52.03 12.18
CA ASN A 567 -6.51 -51.40 10.96
C ASN A 567 -5.66 -50.26 10.40
N ASN A 568 -4.59 -49.78 11.07
CA ASN A 568 -3.77 -48.71 10.49
C ASN A 568 -2.30 -48.60 10.98
N PRO A 569 -1.41 -49.55 10.61
CA PRO A 569 0.00 -49.54 11.03
C PRO A 569 0.89 -48.51 10.29
N ASP A 570 0.41 -47.83 9.24
CA ASP A 570 1.24 -46.99 8.35
C ASP A 570 1.05 -45.47 8.52
N VAL A 571 0.30 -45.02 9.54
CA VAL A 571 0.04 -43.59 9.77
C VAL A 571 0.87 -43.07 10.92
N ALA A 572 1.94 -42.34 10.60
CA ALA A 572 2.75 -41.69 11.62
C ALA A 572 1.98 -40.50 12.23
N ASP A 573 1.77 -40.54 13.55
CA ASP A 573 1.16 -39.44 14.28
C ASP A 573 2.18 -38.31 14.48
N LEU A 574 1.85 -37.13 14.00
CA LEU A 574 2.66 -35.92 14.15
C LEU A 574 2.32 -35.15 15.43
N GLY A 575 1.29 -35.58 16.17
CA GLY A 575 0.77 -34.89 17.34
C GLY A 575 -0.03 -33.65 16.96
N GLU A 576 -0.12 -32.69 17.88
CA GLU A 576 -0.80 -31.42 17.66
C GLU A 576 0.10 -30.45 16.88
N LEU A 577 -0.41 -29.91 15.78
CA LEU A 577 0.22 -28.85 15.01
C LEU A 577 -0.15 -27.48 15.57
N GLU A 578 0.66 -26.45 15.27
CA GLU A 578 0.30 -25.07 15.58
C GLU A 578 -1.09 -24.73 15.04
N PRO A 579 -1.95 -24.08 15.84
CA PRO A 579 -3.30 -23.78 15.44
C PRO A 579 -3.34 -22.74 14.33
N ILE A 580 -4.38 -22.82 13.49
CA ILE A 580 -4.60 -21.91 12.35
C ILE A 580 -5.80 -21.01 12.61
N MET A 581 -5.80 -19.80 12.04
CA MET A 581 -6.96 -18.92 12.14
C MET A 581 -8.09 -19.40 11.23
N GLN A 582 -9.33 -19.21 11.67
CA GLN A 582 -10.51 -19.45 10.83
C GLN A 582 -10.38 -18.67 9.51
N ASP A 583 -10.57 -19.36 8.39
CA ASP A 583 -10.32 -18.95 6.99
C ASP A 583 -8.86 -19.07 6.49
N GLU A 584 -7.90 -19.51 7.31
CA GLU A 584 -6.56 -19.90 6.84
C GLU A 584 -6.52 -21.32 6.28
N SER A 585 -5.63 -21.54 5.31
CA SER A 585 -5.39 -22.87 4.77
C SER A 585 -4.56 -23.72 5.73
N TYR A 586 -4.82 -25.02 5.78
CA TYR A 586 -3.98 -25.98 6.50
C TYR A 586 -2.50 -25.91 6.05
N PRO A 587 -1.54 -26.24 6.94
CA PRO A 587 -0.13 -26.18 6.61
C PRO A 587 0.21 -27.10 5.43
N THR A 588 1.00 -26.59 4.49
CA THR A 588 1.43 -27.33 3.29
C THR A 588 2.74 -28.10 3.49
N ALA A 589 3.38 -27.95 4.65
CA ALA A 589 4.57 -28.69 5.03
C ALA A 589 4.56 -29.01 6.54
N VAL A 590 5.07 -30.19 6.89
CA VAL A 590 5.22 -30.70 8.27
C VAL A 590 6.58 -31.34 8.45
N LYS A 591 7.01 -31.47 9.71
CA LYS A 591 8.25 -32.16 10.03
C LYS A 591 8.06 -33.67 9.86
N ASP A 592 8.83 -34.29 8.98
CA ASP A 592 8.82 -35.75 8.79
C ASP A 592 9.40 -36.44 10.04
N PRO A 593 8.65 -37.34 10.69
CA PRO A 593 9.08 -37.97 11.94
C PRO A 593 10.23 -38.98 11.75
N THR A 594 10.52 -39.42 10.51
CA THR A 594 11.64 -40.33 10.24
C THR A 594 12.93 -39.57 9.94
N THR A 595 12.87 -38.45 9.23
CA THR A 595 14.06 -37.69 8.81
C THR A 595 14.31 -36.43 9.64
N GLY A 596 13.32 -35.97 10.40
CA GLY A 596 13.36 -34.74 11.19
C GLY A 596 13.36 -33.45 10.35
N LYS A 597 13.23 -33.55 9.03
CA LYS A 597 13.24 -32.41 8.10
C LYS A 597 11.83 -31.99 7.69
N GLN A 598 11.67 -30.75 7.24
CA GLN A 598 10.41 -30.28 6.65
C GLN A 598 10.11 -31.04 5.35
N ALA A 599 8.89 -31.55 5.24
CA ALA A 599 8.39 -32.28 4.08
C ALA A 599 7.03 -31.70 3.66
N ALA A 600 6.79 -31.60 2.36
CA ALA A 600 5.48 -31.20 1.85
C ALA A 600 4.43 -32.23 2.28
N VAL A 601 3.27 -31.75 2.73
CA VAL A 601 2.13 -32.59 3.13
C VAL A 601 0.92 -32.26 2.28
N THR A 602 0.21 -33.29 1.86
CA THR A 602 -1.14 -33.17 1.27
C THR A 602 -2.13 -33.80 2.24
N TRP A 603 -3.00 -32.99 2.84
CA TRP A 603 -4.07 -33.49 3.70
C TRP A 603 -5.18 -34.10 2.85
N THR A 604 -5.58 -35.33 3.15
CA THR A 604 -6.54 -36.10 2.38
C THR A 604 -7.93 -36.05 2.99
N ASP A 605 -8.04 -36.05 4.32
CA ASP A 605 -9.30 -35.98 5.06
C ASP A 605 -9.12 -35.26 6.41
N GLY A 606 -10.15 -34.52 6.84
CA GLY A 606 -10.20 -33.90 8.16
C GLY A 606 -11.45 -34.36 8.90
N VAL A 607 -11.28 -34.98 10.07
CA VAL A 607 -12.40 -35.35 10.95
C VAL A 607 -12.44 -34.34 12.08
N ALA A 608 -13.56 -33.63 12.23
CA ALA A 608 -13.79 -32.77 13.39
C ALA A 608 -13.83 -33.63 14.66
N ILE A 609 -12.94 -33.35 15.60
CA ILE A 609 -12.86 -34.02 16.91
C ILE A 609 -13.75 -33.29 17.91
N ASN A 610 -13.71 -31.95 17.87
CA ASN A 610 -14.47 -31.08 18.74
C ASN A 610 -14.84 -29.81 17.96
N SER A 611 -16.11 -29.42 17.94
CA SER A 611 -16.57 -28.15 17.36
C SER A 611 -17.18 -27.24 18.42
N THR A 612 -16.96 -27.56 19.69
CA THR A 612 -17.38 -26.74 20.81
C THR A 612 -16.42 -25.57 20.91
N PHE A 613 -16.97 -24.37 20.99
CA PHE A 613 -16.17 -23.18 21.22
C PHE A 613 -15.53 -23.26 22.62
N GLU A 614 -14.21 -23.38 22.67
CA GLU A 614 -13.45 -23.27 23.90
C GLU A 614 -13.07 -21.81 24.10
N ASP A 615 -13.74 -21.21 25.09
CA ASP A 615 -13.49 -19.82 25.44
C ASP A 615 -12.32 -19.70 26.43
N LYS A 616 -11.27 -18.99 26.03
CA LYS A 616 -10.07 -18.75 26.85
C LYS A 616 -9.74 -17.26 26.92
N GLU A 617 -8.79 -16.90 27.78
CA GLU A 617 -8.39 -15.50 27.97
C GLU A 617 -7.57 -14.96 26.78
N TYR A 618 -6.65 -15.79 26.26
CA TYR A 618 -5.81 -15.48 25.09
C TYR A 618 -6.38 -16.10 23.83
N LEU A 619 -6.25 -15.39 22.70
CA LEU A 619 -6.74 -15.87 21.41
C LEU A 619 -6.11 -17.21 21.00
N ASP A 620 -4.81 -17.37 21.25
CA ASP A 620 -4.04 -18.56 20.86
C ASP A 620 -4.52 -19.84 21.57
N ASP A 621 -5.22 -19.69 22.70
CA ASP A 621 -5.78 -20.79 23.49
C ASP A 621 -7.26 -21.04 23.17
N CYS A 622 -7.93 -20.10 22.49
CA CYS A 622 -9.31 -20.28 22.07
C CYS A 622 -9.38 -21.35 20.98
N ARG A 623 -10.48 -22.11 20.94
CA ARG A 623 -10.74 -23.08 19.85
C ARG A 623 -12.17 -22.90 19.36
N VAL A 624 -12.36 -22.69 18.05
CA VAL A 624 -13.69 -22.81 17.43
C VAL A 624 -13.96 -24.25 17.00
N ALA A 625 -12.89 -24.98 16.68
CA ALA A 625 -12.93 -26.39 16.34
C ALA A 625 -11.52 -26.98 16.46
N GLU A 626 -11.47 -28.30 16.57
CA GLU A 626 -10.26 -29.11 16.51
C GLU A 626 -10.49 -30.26 15.54
N PHE A 627 -9.52 -30.53 14.68
CA PHE A 627 -9.60 -31.55 13.64
C PHE A 627 -8.45 -32.53 13.75
N THR A 628 -8.73 -33.82 13.54
CA THR A 628 -7.69 -34.77 13.14
C THR A 628 -7.58 -34.72 11.63
N LEU A 629 -6.46 -34.24 11.14
CA LEU A 629 -6.10 -34.29 9.75
C LEU A 629 -5.36 -35.59 9.45
N ASN A 630 -5.79 -36.27 8.40
CA ASN A 630 -5.03 -37.36 7.77
C ASN A 630 -4.40 -36.81 6.50
N GLY A 631 -3.14 -37.14 6.23
CA GLY A 631 -2.41 -36.63 5.08
C GLY A 631 -1.29 -37.55 4.62
N VAL A 632 -0.58 -37.13 3.58
CA VAL A 632 0.54 -37.87 2.99
C VAL A 632 1.72 -36.92 2.79
N ILE A 633 2.91 -37.33 3.24
CA ILE A 633 4.16 -36.61 2.99
C ILE A 633 4.99 -37.29 1.88
N ASN A 634 6.00 -36.58 1.36
CA ASN A 634 6.87 -37.06 0.27
C ASN A 634 7.30 -38.53 0.45
N GLY A 635 7.10 -39.34 -0.59
CA GLY A 635 7.35 -40.79 -0.56
C GLY A 635 6.11 -41.66 -0.29
N GLY A 636 4.91 -41.07 -0.17
CA GLY A 636 3.65 -41.81 -0.01
C GLY A 636 3.34 -42.22 1.43
N LYS A 637 4.13 -41.74 2.40
CA LYS A 637 3.97 -42.05 3.81
C LYS A 637 2.76 -41.31 4.38
N LYS A 638 1.84 -42.06 4.98
CA LYS A 638 0.65 -41.48 5.60
C LYS A 638 1.00 -40.89 6.96
N VAL A 639 0.40 -39.76 7.27
CA VAL A 639 0.55 -39.05 8.54
C VAL A 639 -0.82 -38.66 9.06
N LYS A 640 -0.95 -38.57 10.38
CA LYS A 640 -2.08 -37.91 11.01
C LYS A 640 -1.59 -36.83 11.95
N ALA A 641 -2.37 -35.79 12.14
CA ALA A 641 -2.05 -34.73 13.08
C ALA A 641 -3.34 -34.10 13.60
N THR A 642 -3.32 -33.61 14.83
CA THR A 642 -4.41 -32.79 15.35
C THR A 642 -4.10 -31.32 15.06
N ILE A 643 -5.11 -30.53 14.68
CA ILE A 643 -4.95 -29.09 14.52
C ILE A 643 -6.12 -28.35 15.14
N GLY A 644 -5.80 -27.37 15.98
CA GLY A 644 -6.77 -26.42 16.49
C GLY A 644 -7.07 -25.31 15.48
N VAL A 645 -8.32 -24.87 15.43
CA VAL A 645 -8.73 -23.67 14.70
C VAL A 645 -9.08 -22.58 15.72
N ILE A 646 -8.38 -21.45 15.64
CA ILE A 646 -8.66 -20.27 16.46
C ILE A 646 -9.67 -19.34 15.77
N PRO A 647 -10.46 -18.56 16.53
CA PRO A 647 -11.44 -17.64 15.97
C PRO A 647 -10.81 -16.58 15.05
N ARG A 648 -11.56 -16.15 14.02
CA ARG A 648 -11.13 -15.06 13.15
C ARG A 648 -11.06 -13.72 13.89
N ILE A 649 -9.96 -12.98 13.69
CA ILE A 649 -9.83 -11.60 14.16
C ILE A 649 -10.66 -10.67 13.26
N LEU A 650 -11.60 -9.94 13.87
CA LEU A 650 -12.43 -8.95 13.19
C LEU A 650 -11.85 -7.54 13.32
N ALA A 651 -11.29 -7.22 14.48
CA ALA A 651 -10.66 -5.95 14.79
C ALA A 651 -9.59 -6.13 15.88
N ILE A 652 -8.74 -5.12 16.06
CA ILE A 652 -7.73 -5.08 17.13
C ILE A 652 -7.88 -3.75 17.87
N ASN A 653 -7.89 -3.76 19.19
CA ASN A 653 -7.98 -2.57 20.03
C ASN A 653 -7.04 -2.61 21.24
N GLY A 654 -6.98 -1.48 21.95
CA GLY A 654 -6.05 -1.23 23.05
C GLY A 654 -6.71 -1.09 24.43
N ASP A 655 -8.04 -1.25 24.50
CA ASP A 655 -8.84 -0.96 25.68
C ASP A 655 -9.79 -2.11 26.09
N GLY A 656 -9.75 -3.24 25.36
CA GLY A 656 -10.58 -4.41 25.65
C GLY A 656 -12.06 -4.22 25.36
N THR A 657 -12.45 -3.17 24.63
CA THR A 657 -13.85 -2.93 24.26
C THR A 657 -14.30 -3.82 23.09
N THR A 658 -15.61 -3.97 22.90
CA THR A 658 -16.19 -4.73 21.77
C THR A 658 -16.67 -3.83 20.62
N GLY A 659 -16.51 -2.51 20.79
CA GLY A 659 -16.90 -1.49 19.84
C GLY A 659 -16.00 -1.51 18.60
N ILE A 660 -16.62 -1.68 17.43
CA ILE A 660 -16.01 -1.23 16.17
C ILE A 660 -16.55 0.17 15.99
N ASP A 661 -15.72 1.20 16.21
CA ASP A 661 -16.08 2.55 15.77
C ASP A 661 -16.50 2.44 14.31
N GLY A 662 -17.73 2.82 13.99
CA GLY A 662 -18.46 2.47 12.77
C GLY A 662 -17.85 2.93 11.43
N ASN A 663 -16.59 3.38 11.43
CA ASN A 663 -15.80 3.75 10.26
C ASN A 663 -14.43 3.04 10.17
N ASN A 664 -14.08 2.11 11.07
CA ASN A 664 -12.74 1.52 11.11
C ASN A 664 -12.76 0.00 10.89
N THR A 665 -12.82 -0.42 9.63
CA THR A 665 -12.55 -1.81 9.21
C THR A 665 -11.05 -2.09 9.01
N ASN A 666 -10.17 -1.13 9.34
CA ASN A 666 -8.73 -1.31 9.22
C ASN A 666 -8.18 -1.94 10.51
N LEU A 667 -7.66 -3.17 10.38
CA LEU A 667 -6.93 -3.92 11.42
C LEU A 667 -5.67 -3.21 11.98
N THR A 668 -5.43 -1.95 11.64
CA THR A 668 -4.09 -1.35 11.61
C THR A 668 -3.90 -0.09 12.45
N ARG A 669 -4.81 0.31 13.35
CA ARG A 669 -4.54 1.42 14.28
C ARG A 669 -5.12 1.20 15.68
N VAL A 670 -4.24 0.94 16.65
CA VAL A 670 -4.56 0.83 18.08
C VAL A 670 -4.05 2.08 18.81
N THR A 671 -4.81 2.61 19.78
CA THR A 671 -4.32 3.68 20.67
C THR A 671 -4.30 3.20 22.10
N ILE A 672 -3.20 3.40 22.81
CA ILE A 672 -3.04 3.06 24.23
C ILE A 672 -2.62 4.33 24.98
N ASN A 673 -3.29 4.61 26.10
CA ASN A 673 -2.94 5.73 26.96
C ASN A 673 -2.11 5.24 28.15
N ILE A 674 -1.00 5.93 28.47
CA ILE A 674 -0.18 5.66 29.66
C ILE A 674 0.00 6.94 30.47
N GLN A 675 0.11 6.82 31.79
CA GLN A 675 0.36 7.96 32.69
C GLN A 675 1.85 8.15 32.91
N LYS A 676 2.37 9.36 32.64
CA LYS A 676 3.81 9.66 32.82
C LYS A 676 4.29 9.44 34.25
N SER A 677 3.42 9.67 35.24
CA SER A 677 3.71 9.49 36.67
C SER A 677 4.14 8.06 37.05
N ASN A 678 3.76 7.06 36.26
CA ASN A 678 4.07 5.66 36.54
C ASN A 678 5.51 5.28 36.13
N TYR A 679 6.22 6.17 35.42
CA TYR A 679 7.55 5.92 34.85
C TYR A 679 8.53 7.03 35.24
N PRO A 680 8.95 7.09 36.52
CA PRO A 680 9.75 8.19 37.06
C PRO A 680 11.14 8.34 36.41
N ASN A 681 11.65 7.26 35.78
CA ASN A 681 12.94 7.27 35.08
C ASN A 681 12.83 7.77 33.62
N GLY A 682 11.64 8.17 33.16
CA GLY A 682 11.42 8.72 31.81
C GLY A 682 11.48 7.69 30.67
N VAL A 683 11.68 6.42 30.96
CA VAL A 683 11.80 5.34 29.96
C VAL A 683 10.64 4.37 30.14
N PHE A 684 9.98 4.01 29.04
CA PHE A 684 8.86 3.06 29.02
C PHE A 684 9.23 1.80 28.24
N ASN A 685 9.14 0.65 28.91
CA ASN A 685 9.37 -0.65 28.30
C ASN A 685 8.09 -1.13 27.64
N MET A 686 8.14 -1.38 26.32
CA MET A 686 6.95 -1.77 25.57
C MET A 686 6.40 -3.14 25.98
N ASN A 687 7.20 -4.00 26.61
CA ASN A 687 6.74 -5.28 27.14
C ASN A 687 5.66 -5.13 28.23
N ASP A 688 5.60 -3.97 28.90
CA ASP A 688 4.55 -3.66 29.88
C ASP A 688 3.15 -3.53 29.23
N LEU A 689 3.08 -3.41 27.90
CA LEU A 689 1.82 -3.36 27.13
C LEU A 689 1.39 -4.70 26.55
N SER A 690 2.14 -5.77 26.79
CA SER A 690 1.81 -7.10 26.25
C SER A 690 0.41 -7.59 26.66
N THR A 691 -0.15 -7.07 27.75
CA THR A 691 -1.50 -7.38 28.24
C THR A 691 -2.60 -6.44 27.73
N ASN A 692 -2.25 -5.38 27.00
CA ASN A 692 -3.15 -4.27 26.63
C ASN A 692 -3.52 -4.25 25.14
N ILE A 693 -3.31 -5.34 24.41
CA ILE A 693 -3.81 -5.50 23.04
C ILE A 693 -4.82 -6.64 23.00
N TYR A 694 -5.99 -6.36 22.43
CA TYR A 694 -7.07 -7.33 22.29
C TYR A 694 -7.50 -7.49 20.84
N ALA A 695 -7.79 -8.71 20.44
CA ALA A 695 -8.54 -9.04 19.24
C ALA A 695 -10.04 -9.04 19.56
N VAL A 696 -10.85 -8.46 18.70
CA VAL A 696 -12.31 -8.66 18.71
C VAL A 696 -12.63 -9.83 17.79
N ILE A 697 -13.32 -10.83 18.34
CA ILE A 697 -13.75 -12.04 17.65
C ILE A 697 -15.28 -12.18 17.70
N ASN A 698 -15.83 -13.10 16.89
CA ASN A 698 -17.19 -13.60 17.12
C ASN A 698 -17.12 -14.77 18.11
N GLY A 699 -17.78 -14.62 19.25
CA GLY A 699 -18.06 -15.68 20.20
C GLY A 699 -19.11 -16.67 19.67
N PRO A 700 -19.40 -17.73 20.43
CA PRO A 700 -20.18 -18.89 19.97
C PRO A 700 -21.62 -18.54 19.56
N ASN A 701 -22.20 -17.50 20.14
CA ASN A 701 -23.57 -17.04 19.83
C ASN A 701 -23.62 -15.86 18.85
N GLY A 702 -22.50 -15.55 18.17
CA GLY A 702 -22.36 -14.38 17.31
C GLY A 702 -22.17 -13.05 18.06
N THR A 703 -21.97 -13.11 19.38
CA THR A 703 -21.59 -11.98 20.23
C THR A 703 -20.15 -11.55 19.93
N ARG A 704 -19.85 -10.25 20.04
CA ARG A 704 -18.47 -9.77 19.92
C ARG A 704 -17.77 -9.87 21.26
N GLU A 705 -16.60 -10.50 21.26
CA GLU A 705 -15.84 -10.76 22.48
C GLU A 705 -14.38 -10.32 22.31
N PRO A 706 -13.78 -9.64 23.30
CA PRO A 706 -12.38 -9.26 23.27
C PRO A 706 -11.51 -10.40 23.81
N LYS A 707 -10.38 -10.68 23.14
CA LYS A 707 -9.39 -11.69 23.53
C LYS A 707 -7.99 -11.13 23.56
N LYS A 708 -7.21 -11.44 24.60
CA LYS A 708 -5.83 -10.96 24.71
C LYS A 708 -4.97 -11.56 23.60
N LEU A 709 -4.01 -10.79 23.13
CA LEU A 709 -3.06 -11.19 22.09
C LEU A 709 -1.64 -11.27 22.62
N HIS A 710 -0.88 -12.27 22.17
CA HIS A 710 0.56 -12.32 22.43
C HIS A 710 1.32 -11.44 21.42
N VAL A 711 1.97 -10.40 21.94
CA VAL A 711 2.90 -9.58 21.16
C VAL A 711 4.26 -10.26 21.14
N LEU A 712 4.71 -10.64 19.95
CA LEU A 712 6.00 -11.31 19.74
C LEU A 712 7.17 -10.33 19.75
N LEU A 713 6.95 -9.13 19.20
CA LEU A 713 7.99 -8.11 19.10
C LEU A 713 7.38 -6.71 19.06
N TRP A 714 7.92 -5.82 19.89
CA TRP A 714 7.70 -4.38 19.80
C TRP A 714 8.86 -3.71 19.07
N ASN A 715 8.54 -2.78 18.17
CA ASN A 715 9.53 -1.96 17.49
C ASN A 715 9.13 -0.47 17.52
N PRO A 716 9.89 0.41 18.20
CA PRO A 716 11.03 0.07 19.08
C PRO A 716 10.58 -0.69 20.35
N PRO A 717 11.46 -1.45 21.02
CA PRO A 717 11.13 -2.19 22.26
C PRO A 717 11.03 -1.28 23.49
N VAL A 718 11.52 -0.05 23.41
CA VAL A 718 11.54 0.95 24.48
C VAL A 718 11.30 2.32 23.88
N ILE A 719 10.54 3.18 24.56
CA ILE A 719 10.35 4.59 24.18
C ILE A 719 10.79 5.52 25.33
N ASP A 720 11.37 6.66 24.96
CA ASP A 720 11.80 7.71 25.89
C ASP A 720 10.71 8.77 26.03
N LEU A 721 10.05 8.80 27.19
CA LEU A 721 8.91 9.65 27.56
C LEU A 721 9.29 11.13 27.84
N THR A 722 10.56 11.51 27.68
CA THR A 722 11.00 12.91 27.81
C THR A 722 10.77 13.72 26.53
N SER A 723 10.60 13.06 25.39
CA SER A 723 10.70 13.66 24.06
C SER A 723 9.37 14.05 23.40
N ALA A 724 8.26 13.39 23.73
CA ALA A 724 6.94 13.62 23.11
C ALA A 724 5.77 13.19 24.00
N SER A 725 4.56 13.66 23.67
CA SER A 725 3.29 13.19 24.29
C SER A 725 2.59 12.10 23.48
N THR A 726 3.10 11.76 22.29
CA THR A 726 2.54 10.72 21.42
C THR A 726 3.66 10.01 20.66
N TYR A 727 3.61 8.67 20.62
CA TYR A 727 4.58 7.81 19.94
C TYR A 727 3.85 6.86 18.99
N HIS A 728 4.46 6.59 17.84
CA HIS A 728 3.98 5.58 16.90
C HIS A 728 4.96 4.42 16.86
N VAL A 729 4.47 3.23 17.18
CA VAL A 729 5.26 2.01 17.30
C VAL A 729 4.57 0.88 16.55
N THR A 730 5.29 -0.20 16.27
CA THR A 730 4.72 -1.39 15.64
C THR A 730 4.78 -2.60 16.57
N ALA A 731 3.68 -3.35 16.62
CA ALA A 731 3.58 -4.63 17.32
C ALA A 731 3.50 -5.77 16.30
N THR A 732 4.42 -6.74 16.39
CA THR A 732 4.31 -8.01 15.68
C THR A 732 3.49 -8.95 16.53
N ILE A 733 2.33 -9.37 16.04
CA ILE A 733 1.38 -10.21 16.78
C ILE A 733 1.39 -11.61 16.16
N LYS A 734 1.32 -12.64 17.01
CA LYS A 734 1.18 -14.03 16.54
C LYS A 734 -0.06 -14.16 15.64
N HIS A 735 0.02 -14.94 14.57
CA HIS A 735 -1.05 -15.15 13.57
C HIS A 735 -1.41 -13.94 12.66
N LEU A 736 -0.73 -12.79 12.74
CA LEU A 736 -0.88 -11.69 11.76
C LEU A 736 0.32 -11.60 10.82
N LYS A 737 0.04 -11.52 9.50
CA LYS A 737 1.09 -11.44 8.45
C LYS A 737 1.81 -10.10 8.40
N SER A 738 1.27 -9.05 9.02
CA SER A 738 1.85 -7.70 8.99
C SER A 738 1.81 -7.07 10.39
N PRO A 739 2.84 -6.32 10.79
CA PRO A 739 2.85 -5.62 12.07
C PRO A 739 1.69 -4.62 12.19
N VAL A 740 1.13 -4.51 13.39
CA VAL A 740 0.05 -3.57 13.72
C VAL A 740 0.66 -2.25 14.19
N GLN A 741 0.16 -1.12 13.69
CA GLN A 741 0.57 0.21 14.17
C GLN A 741 -0.17 0.53 15.46
N VAL A 742 0.59 0.91 16.48
CA VAL A 742 0.10 1.29 17.81
C VAL A 742 0.53 2.72 18.10
N THR A 743 -0.42 3.55 18.51
CA THR A 743 -0.19 4.92 18.95
C THR A 743 -0.23 4.96 20.47
N ILE A 744 0.89 5.31 21.10
CA ILE A 744 0.98 5.49 22.55
C ILE A 744 0.78 6.97 22.85
N LYS A 745 -0.23 7.31 23.65
CA LYS A 745 -0.47 8.66 24.15
C LYS A 745 -0.05 8.73 25.61
N VAL A 746 0.87 9.64 25.91
CA VAL A 746 1.37 9.87 27.27
C VAL A 746 0.57 11.00 27.88
N GLN A 747 -0.16 10.69 28.95
CA GLN A 747 -0.97 11.62 29.74
C GLN A 747 -0.21 12.10 30.97
#